data_AF-A0A081S1A7-F1
#
_entry.id   AF-A0A081S1A7-F1
#
_cell.length_a   1.000
_cell.length_b   1.000
_cell.length_c   1.000
_cell.angle_alpha   90.00
_cell.angle_beta   90.00
_cell.angle_gamma   90.00
#
_symmetry.space_group_name_H-M   'P 1'
#
loop_
_entity.id
_entity.type
_entity.pdbx_description
1 polymer ?
#
loop_
_entity_poly.entity_id
_entity_poly.type
_entity_poly.pdbx_seq_one_letter_code
_entity_poly.pdbx_strand_id
1 'polypeptide(L)'
;MGQTGLTNKLAAIVSDTDFKLDERSTLDILNWLKEYAEKIPFDQEKKQFWSSFYFFQKNSPQELANIYQHANKANGLLPAHQAFLLAFLKLLETTKTLFNTFPARHRDLYYRQLLGLKPRDAQADQVAIGITLSSDRIEYLVPKGTRFDAGHDSAGNPLHYVSESNVLANQGELTDLRWCRKEGDGWKSAILLNLADNMVFPENGIQLFSSKLNGVPVLSGYLITSPLFAMLAGERSIKVTLADKWAGNADHITAKISSGDHWLSLSVKKEKDTDDLMLCLSANDDPITPPDNLDGMTFDAPVVPVLKLGTAQGPVLPKIKDIEISINGNRNVYYASDGGIEQTDTASFPFGQLPSLGSGFNLVASEWYDSENATLTIIPQWVGLPTKSFKEWYKDYSPKPDNSAFKVQGYLVTPQERTILKEPETKAESQSLFSGDNEPQGQSLKFTLPAMNYPLADSPKPNDWPASIRIELAGQDFMHTQYWQDPTGKNLPYTPQINALQVQFSAKAKPEQFTVYPLTPFGRGEAVAETPALVHEAFYLGFTGVLPGQTLSLYWQLEGIKALALSWSYLNKSNTWIKLDKLVDDQTRNLFDRGIWRALLPPDASNQAALMPTGRYWLKAEITEKTDPQDYPRIKGLLYNATTATLANTETVEQDHFINGLAAGSIKQPVNTVVAMSNVTQPWPSWSGRPRETEQAFLKRIPVRLSHRNRVLSRGNMVTLLKDHFVSLFDVRHHSGGKLTTIPAPGKQQLIVIPDNRYKDNNDALRPELNPARLAEMVEWLSRLSSPWATIEINNPTYVNVLIRYQLVFVAGVNPDYGHHQLQQELSRNYMPWGENPAIGVTTGNCIDYYQLLATIQQFSLVERVTNLTLEKQGKQAGAIGENIWADDNEVLILVWSKEELAHE
;
A
#
# COMPACT_ATOMS: atom_id res chain seq x y z
N MET A 1 -21.77 29.54 -62.28
CA MET A 1 -21.49 28.81 -61.03
C MET A 1 -22.73 28.97 -60.16
N GLY A 2 -23.36 27.88 -59.73
CA GLY A 2 -24.55 27.97 -58.87
C GLY A 2 -24.20 28.64 -57.52
N GLN A 3 -25.16 29.33 -56.92
CA GLN A 3 -24.99 30.03 -55.64
C GLN A 3 -24.43 29.10 -54.54
N THR A 4 -24.87 27.84 -54.49
CA THR A 4 -24.34 26.81 -53.60
C THR A 4 -22.84 26.56 -53.83
N GLY A 5 -22.39 26.56 -55.08
CA GLY A 5 -20.97 26.43 -55.41
C GLY A 5 -20.14 27.64 -55.00
N LEU A 6 -20.70 28.85 -55.05
CA LEU A 6 -20.04 30.06 -54.53
C LEU A 6 -19.94 30.03 -53.01
N THR A 7 -21.02 29.71 -52.30
CA THR A 7 -21.04 29.60 -50.84
C THR A 7 -20.05 28.55 -50.35
N ASN A 8 -19.99 27.38 -50.99
CA ASN A 8 -19.02 26.33 -50.62
C ASN A 8 -17.57 26.78 -50.82
N LYS A 9 -17.27 27.50 -51.91
CA LYS A 9 -15.93 28.06 -52.14
C LYS A 9 -15.57 29.14 -51.13
N LEU A 10 -16.53 30.00 -50.77
CA LEU A 10 -16.30 31.07 -49.79
C LEU A 10 -16.12 30.51 -48.38
N ALA A 11 -16.91 29.51 -47.98
CA ALA A 11 -16.77 28.85 -46.69
C ALA A 11 -15.41 28.15 -46.51
N ALA A 12 -14.75 27.75 -47.61
CA ALA A 12 -13.40 27.20 -47.58
C ALA A 12 -12.30 28.26 -47.39
N ILE A 13 -12.60 29.55 -47.60
CA ILE A 13 -11.62 30.65 -47.59
C ILE A 13 -11.82 31.57 -46.39
N VAL A 14 -13.07 31.82 -46.01
CA VAL A 14 -13.46 32.74 -44.95
C VAL A 14 -14.33 31.98 -43.95
N SER A 15 -14.02 32.12 -42.66
CA SER A 15 -14.83 31.54 -41.60
C SER A 15 -16.25 32.07 -41.67
N ASP A 16 -17.24 31.17 -41.68
CA ASP A 16 -18.64 31.58 -41.59
C ASP A 16 -18.89 32.22 -40.21
N THR A 17 -19.60 33.35 -40.20
CA THR A 17 -19.93 34.08 -38.99
C THR A 17 -21.42 34.30 -38.91
N ASP A 18 -21.99 34.09 -37.73
CA ASP A 18 -23.42 34.31 -37.48
C ASP A 18 -23.84 35.76 -37.82
N PHE A 19 -22.96 36.73 -37.53
CA PHE A 19 -23.18 38.14 -37.86
C PHE A 19 -23.03 38.41 -39.37
N LYS A 20 -24.05 39.02 -39.96
CA LYS A 20 -24.08 39.45 -41.37
C LYS A 20 -24.27 40.97 -41.46
N LEU A 21 -23.60 41.62 -42.40
CA LEU A 21 -23.78 43.06 -42.63
C LEU A 21 -25.11 43.38 -43.33
N ASP A 22 -25.56 42.48 -44.19
CA ASP A 22 -26.86 42.55 -44.85
C ASP A 22 -27.67 41.29 -44.55
N GLU A 23 -28.64 41.43 -43.66
CA GLU A 23 -29.57 40.37 -43.26
C GLU A 23 -30.87 40.36 -44.08
N ARG A 24 -31.13 41.40 -44.90
CA ARG A 24 -32.41 41.61 -45.59
C ARG A 24 -32.78 40.41 -46.46
N SER A 25 -33.85 39.71 -46.11
CA SER A 25 -34.38 38.62 -46.91
C SER A 25 -34.90 39.12 -48.26
N THR A 26 -35.15 38.20 -49.19
CA THR A 26 -35.84 38.53 -50.45
C THR A 26 -37.19 39.22 -50.18
N LEU A 27 -37.89 38.81 -49.13
CA LEU A 27 -39.15 39.42 -48.71
C LEU A 27 -38.95 40.88 -48.27
N ASP A 28 -37.91 41.16 -47.46
CA ASP A 28 -37.61 42.52 -47.01
C ASP A 28 -37.30 43.45 -48.20
N ILE A 29 -36.55 42.95 -49.18
CA ILE A 29 -36.23 43.71 -50.40
C ILE A 29 -37.49 43.96 -51.24
N LEU A 30 -38.38 42.97 -51.36
CA LEU A 30 -39.63 43.11 -52.11
C LEU A 30 -40.62 44.05 -51.41
N ASN A 31 -40.70 44.02 -50.08
CA ASN A 31 -41.49 44.96 -49.29
C ASN A 31 -40.96 46.38 -49.45
N TRP A 32 -39.65 46.57 -49.32
CA TRP A 32 -39.01 47.86 -49.56
C TRP A 32 -39.26 48.36 -51.00
N LEU A 33 -39.16 47.48 -52.00
CA LEU A 33 -39.45 47.84 -53.39
C LEU A 33 -40.90 48.25 -53.60
N LYS A 34 -41.85 47.59 -52.91
CA LYS A 34 -43.26 47.98 -52.93
C LYS A 34 -43.46 49.39 -52.40
N GLU A 35 -42.92 49.69 -51.22
CA GLU A 35 -42.98 51.03 -50.62
C GLU A 35 -42.30 52.09 -51.50
N TYR A 36 -41.18 51.75 -52.13
CA TYR A 36 -40.48 52.64 -53.04
C TYR A 36 -41.31 52.91 -54.31
N ALA A 37 -41.88 51.86 -54.90
CA ALA A 37 -42.67 51.95 -56.11
C ALA A 37 -44.04 52.63 -55.89
N GLU A 38 -44.57 52.63 -54.66
CA GLU A 38 -45.77 53.39 -54.26
C GLU A 38 -45.56 54.91 -54.32
N LYS A 39 -44.31 55.39 -54.40
CA LYS A 39 -43.99 56.82 -54.53
C LYS A 39 -43.87 57.28 -55.99
N ILE A 40 -43.81 56.33 -56.94
CA ILE A 40 -43.57 56.63 -58.35
C ILE A 40 -44.90 56.53 -59.11
N PRO A 41 -45.42 57.62 -59.68
CA PRO A 41 -46.66 57.58 -60.45
C PRO A 41 -46.44 56.79 -61.76
N PHE A 42 -47.38 55.90 -62.06
CA PHE A 42 -47.43 55.11 -63.30
C PHE A 42 -48.41 55.74 -64.31
N ASP A 43 -49.57 56.19 -63.81
CA ASP A 43 -50.58 56.93 -64.55
C ASP A 43 -51.14 58.02 -63.61
N GLN A 44 -50.82 59.29 -63.90
CA GLN A 44 -51.20 60.43 -63.07
C GLN A 44 -52.72 60.69 -63.08
N GLU A 45 -53.41 60.34 -64.18
CA GLU A 45 -54.86 60.55 -64.31
C GLU A 45 -55.65 59.51 -63.50
N LYS A 46 -55.13 58.28 -63.40
CA LYS A 46 -55.81 57.17 -62.70
C LYS A 46 -55.36 56.95 -61.25
N LYS A 47 -54.48 57.81 -60.72
CA LYS A 47 -53.86 57.66 -59.38
C LYS A 47 -53.20 56.28 -59.20
N GLN A 48 -52.60 55.73 -60.25
CA GLN A 48 -51.90 54.45 -60.20
C GLN A 48 -50.40 54.66 -60.02
N PHE A 49 -49.78 53.80 -59.21
CA PHE A 49 -48.35 53.84 -58.89
C PHE A 49 -47.65 52.59 -59.44
N TRP A 50 -46.33 52.68 -59.63
CA TRP A 50 -45.53 51.56 -60.13
C TRP A 50 -45.61 50.31 -59.24
N SER A 51 -45.98 50.44 -57.96
CA SER A 51 -46.27 49.29 -57.09
C SER A 51 -47.40 48.41 -57.63
N SER A 52 -48.41 49.00 -58.26
CA SER A 52 -49.52 48.27 -58.89
C SER A 52 -49.08 47.51 -60.15
N PHE A 53 -47.98 47.95 -60.79
CA PHE A 53 -47.36 47.23 -61.91
C PHE A 53 -46.55 46.03 -61.40
N TYR A 54 -45.65 46.23 -60.44
CA TYR A 54 -44.79 45.14 -59.94
C TYR A 54 -45.54 44.06 -59.13
N PHE A 55 -46.62 44.43 -58.43
CA PHE A 55 -47.37 43.54 -57.53
C PHE A 55 -48.84 43.36 -57.98
N PHE A 56 -49.04 43.11 -59.27
CA PHE A 56 -50.36 42.88 -59.87
C PHE A 56 -50.88 41.44 -59.66
N GLN A 57 -52.19 41.21 -59.84
CA GLN A 57 -52.80 39.87 -59.95
C GLN A 57 -52.71 38.97 -58.70
N LYS A 58 -52.76 39.56 -57.50
CA LYS A 58 -52.63 38.91 -56.17
C LYS A 58 -51.20 38.57 -55.73
N ASN A 59 -50.21 38.61 -56.63
CA ASN A 59 -48.80 38.36 -56.31
C ASN A 59 -48.22 39.44 -55.37
N SER A 60 -48.44 39.27 -54.07
CA SER A 60 -47.86 40.09 -53.01
C SER A 60 -46.34 39.88 -52.91
N PRO A 61 -45.59 40.79 -52.25
CA PRO A 61 -44.18 40.56 -51.91
C PRO A 61 -43.93 39.18 -51.28
N GLN A 62 -44.86 38.69 -50.46
CA GLN A 62 -44.77 37.40 -49.80
C GLN A 62 -44.96 36.22 -50.75
N GLU A 63 -45.90 36.31 -51.69
CA GLU A 63 -46.09 35.29 -52.73
C GLU A 63 -44.89 35.24 -53.67
N LEU A 64 -44.36 36.39 -54.09
CA LEU A 64 -43.15 36.46 -54.92
C LEU A 64 -41.90 35.94 -54.18
N ALA A 65 -41.76 36.21 -52.88
CA ALA A 65 -40.70 35.63 -52.06
C ALA A 65 -40.83 34.11 -51.94
N ASN A 66 -42.05 33.58 -51.79
CA ASN A 66 -42.30 32.14 -51.76
C ASN A 66 -41.95 31.47 -53.09
N ILE A 67 -42.33 32.09 -54.22
CA ILE A 67 -41.96 31.63 -55.57
C ILE A 67 -40.44 31.66 -55.75
N TYR A 68 -39.77 32.70 -55.26
CA TYR A 68 -38.33 32.82 -55.31
C TYR A 68 -37.61 31.70 -54.55
N GLN A 69 -38.07 31.37 -53.34
CA GLN A 69 -37.51 30.27 -52.54
C GLN A 69 -37.82 28.89 -53.14
N HIS A 70 -38.95 28.74 -53.82
CA HIS A 70 -39.43 27.48 -54.37
C HIS A 70 -39.55 27.53 -55.90
N ALA A 71 -38.54 28.09 -56.59
CA ALA A 71 -38.58 28.32 -58.03
C ALA A 71 -38.90 27.04 -58.84
N ASN A 72 -38.47 25.87 -58.38
CA ASN A 72 -38.73 24.57 -59.01
C ASN A 72 -40.20 24.12 -58.95
N LYS A 73 -41.03 24.75 -58.11
CA LYS A 73 -42.46 24.48 -57.96
C LYS A 73 -43.34 25.55 -58.64
N ALA A 74 -42.72 26.54 -59.30
CA ALA A 74 -43.46 27.59 -59.98
C ALA A 74 -44.18 27.02 -61.22
N ASN A 75 -45.42 27.47 -61.45
CA ASN A 75 -46.29 26.98 -62.53
C ASN A 75 -45.89 27.43 -63.95
N GLY A 76 -44.75 28.12 -64.10
CA GLY A 76 -44.26 28.65 -65.38
C GLY A 76 -45.05 29.84 -65.95
N LEU A 77 -46.07 30.35 -65.24
CA LEU A 77 -47.00 31.38 -65.72
C LEU A 77 -46.78 32.76 -65.05
N LEU A 78 -45.59 33.03 -64.52
CA LEU A 78 -45.28 34.30 -63.87
C LEU A 78 -45.14 35.43 -64.91
N PRO A 79 -45.77 36.61 -64.71
CA PRO A 79 -45.58 37.76 -65.59
C PRO A 79 -44.11 38.12 -65.80
N ALA A 80 -43.74 38.46 -67.04
CA ALA A 80 -42.35 38.65 -67.43
C ALA A 80 -41.59 39.71 -66.59
N HIS A 81 -42.26 40.78 -66.16
CA HIS A 81 -41.65 41.81 -65.31
C HIS A 81 -41.40 41.34 -63.87
N GLN A 82 -42.25 40.46 -63.32
CA GLN A 82 -42.04 39.81 -62.01
C GLN A 82 -40.95 38.75 -62.10
N ALA A 83 -40.91 37.97 -63.18
CA ALA A 83 -39.81 37.04 -63.45
C ALA A 83 -38.47 37.77 -63.61
N PHE A 84 -38.46 38.90 -64.32
CA PHE A 84 -37.30 39.78 -64.45
C PHE A 84 -36.84 40.31 -63.09
N LEU A 85 -37.77 40.77 -62.25
CA LEU A 85 -37.47 41.23 -60.90
C LEU A 85 -36.84 40.11 -60.05
N LEU A 86 -37.42 38.91 -60.04
CA LEU A 86 -36.88 37.77 -59.30
C LEU A 86 -35.50 37.34 -59.84
N ALA A 87 -35.29 37.37 -61.16
CA ALA A 87 -33.99 37.11 -61.77
C ALA A 87 -32.95 38.17 -61.36
N PHE A 88 -33.35 39.44 -61.28
CA PHE A 88 -32.49 40.52 -60.80
C PHE A 88 -32.08 40.32 -59.33
N LEU A 89 -33.03 39.96 -58.46
CA LEU A 89 -32.74 39.62 -57.06
C LEU A 89 -31.77 38.43 -56.96
N LYS A 90 -31.90 37.43 -57.85
CA LYS A 90 -30.97 36.30 -57.92
C LYS A 90 -29.54 36.72 -58.23
N LEU A 91 -29.35 37.72 -59.09
CA LEU A 91 -28.02 38.26 -59.39
C LEU A 91 -27.44 38.99 -58.17
N LEU A 92 -28.25 39.78 -57.46
CA LEU A 92 -27.83 40.55 -56.28
C LEU A 92 -27.42 39.68 -55.09
N GLU A 93 -27.89 38.44 -55.00
CA GLU A 93 -27.42 37.50 -53.98
C GLU A 93 -25.90 37.32 -54.01
N THR A 94 -25.28 37.30 -55.20
CA THR A 94 -23.83 37.14 -55.33
C THR A 94 -23.09 38.25 -54.60
N THR A 95 -23.49 39.51 -54.83
CA THR A 95 -22.92 40.68 -54.16
C THR A 95 -23.21 40.67 -52.67
N LYS A 96 -24.42 40.28 -52.26
CA LYS A 96 -24.80 40.17 -50.85
C LYS A 96 -23.95 39.12 -50.12
N THR A 97 -23.78 37.94 -50.71
CA THR A 97 -22.94 36.86 -50.16
C THR A 97 -21.50 37.32 -50.00
N LEU A 98 -20.91 37.97 -51.01
CA LEU A 98 -19.55 38.50 -50.92
C LEU A 98 -19.42 39.60 -49.87
N PHE A 99 -20.39 40.50 -49.77
CA PHE A 99 -20.40 41.56 -48.78
C PHE A 99 -20.47 41.01 -47.35
N ASN A 100 -21.28 39.98 -47.12
CA ASN A 100 -21.39 39.32 -45.82
C ASN A 100 -20.14 38.55 -45.38
N THR A 101 -19.16 38.31 -46.27
CA THR A 101 -17.84 37.80 -45.87
C THR A 101 -16.91 38.87 -45.28
N PHE A 102 -17.26 40.15 -45.39
CA PHE A 102 -16.38 41.26 -44.98
C PHE A 102 -16.09 41.30 -43.47
N PRO A 103 -17.05 41.12 -42.54
CA PRO A 103 -16.78 41.17 -41.11
C PRO A 103 -15.75 40.14 -40.65
N ALA A 104 -15.85 38.90 -41.14
CA ALA A 104 -14.92 37.83 -40.84
C ALA A 104 -13.50 38.19 -41.31
N ARG A 105 -13.36 38.63 -42.57
CA ARG A 105 -12.06 39.08 -43.13
C ARG A 105 -11.48 40.28 -42.38
N HIS A 106 -12.32 41.23 -41.96
CA HIS A 106 -11.88 42.38 -41.18
C HIS A 106 -11.38 41.96 -39.78
N ARG A 107 -12.06 41.02 -39.13
CA ARG A 107 -11.61 40.45 -37.85
C ARG A 107 -10.28 39.71 -38.01
N ASP A 108 -10.11 38.93 -39.07
CA ASP A 108 -8.85 38.24 -39.36
C ASP A 108 -7.70 39.21 -39.65
N LEU A 109 -7.96 40.26 -40.43
CA LEU A 109 -7.00 41.36 -40.64
C LEU A 109 -6.54 41.94 -39.30
N TYR A 110 -7.49 42.27 -38.42
CA TYR A 110 -7.20 42.86 -37.12
C TYR A 110 -6.41 41.90 -36.21
N TYR A 111 -6.86 40.65 -36.05
CA TYR A 111 -6.19 39.71 -35.15
C TYR A 111 -4.85 39.22 -35.68
N ARG A 112 -4.74 38.90 -36.97
CA ARG A 112 -3.54 38.26 -37.52
C ARG A 112 -2.54 39.26 -38.05
N GLN A 113 -2.97 40.28 -38.78
CA GLN A 113 -2.03 41.22 -39.43
C GLN A 113 -1.66 42.40 -38.53
N LEU A 114 -2.63 42.96 -37.78
CA LEU A 114 -2.35 44.09 -36.88
C LEU A 114 -1.82 43.61 -35.52
N LEU A 115 -2.49 42.65 -34.88
CA LEU A 115 -2.09 42.17 -33.54
C LEU A 115 -1.10 41.00 -33.56
N GLY A 116 -0.84 40.38 -34.72
CA GLY A 116 0.11 39.27 -34.84
C GLY A 116 -0.30 37.99 -34.10
N LEU A 117 -1.60 37.81 -33.82
CA LEU A 117 -2.10 36.68 -33.05
C LEU A 117 -2.26 35.45 -33.96
N LYS A 118 -1.83 34.30 -33.46
CA LYS A 118 -1.99 33.01 -34.12
C LYS A 118 -2.73 31.99 -33.24
N PRO A 119 -3.41 31.00 -33.83
CA PRO A 119 -3.87 29.82 -33.12
C PRO A 119 -2.70 29.14 -32.37
N ARG A 120 -2.99 28.55 -31.22
CA ARG A 120 -2.01 27.76 -30.48
C ARG A 120 -1.65 26.48 -31.24
N ASP A 121 -0.36 26.19 -31.25
CA ASP A 121 0.18 24.93 -31.74
C ASP A 121 -0.21 23.79 -30.78
N ALA A 122 -0.18 22.54 -31.26
CA ALA A 122 -0.46 21.38 -30.41
C ALA A 122 0.60 21.25 -29.31
N GLN A 123 0.17 20.84 -28.11
CA GLN A 123 1.05 20.59 -26.97
C GLN A 123 1.29 19.09 -26.86
N ALA A 124 2.58 18.71 -26.82
CA ALA A 124 3.00 17.33 -26.59
C ALA A 124 2.47 16.83 -25.25
N ASP A 125 1.95 15.61 -25.24
CA ASP A 125 1.68 14.87 -24.02
C ASP A 125 2.98 14.23 -23.48
N GLN A 126 2.89 13.79 -22.23
CA GLN A 126 3.98 13.22 -21.46
C GLN A 126 3.60 11.83 -20.94
N VAL A 127 4.61 10.97 -20.83
CA VAL A 127 4.50 9.62 -20.25
C VAL A 127 5.65 9.37 -19.28
N ALA A 128 5.43 8.49 -18.30
CA ALA A 128 6.49 7.93 -17.47
C ALA A 128 6.87 6.57 -18.04
N ILE A 129 8.18 6.36 -18.25
CA ILE A 129 8.74 5.12 -18.77
C ILE A 129 9.75 4.55 -17.79
N GLY A 130 9.68 3.24 -17.55
CA GLY A 130 10.68 2.45 -16.83
C GLY A 130 11.58 1.72 -17.83
N ILE A 131 12.86 1.58 -17.49
CA ILE A 131 13.86 0.98 -18.38
C ILE A 131 14.51 -0.22 -17.68
N THR A 132 14.37 -1.40 -18.27
CA THR A 132 15.05 -2.61 -17.82
C THR A 132 16.23 -2.88 -18.73
N LEU A 133 17.40 -3.12 -18.13
CA LEU A 133 18.61 -3.44 -18.88
C LEU A 133 18.74 -4.94 -19.14
N SER A 134 19.51 -5.31 -20.16
CA SER A 134 19.89 -6.68 -20.47
C SER A 134 20.94 -7.17 -19.46
N SER A 135 20.86 -8.43 -19.04
CA SER A 135 21.70 -8.98 -17.95
C SER A 135 23.22 -8.98 -18.23
N ASP A 136 23.64 -8.71 -19.47
CA ASP A 136 25.03 -8.58 -19.90
C ASP A 136 25.65 -7.19 -19.60
N ARG A 137 24.84 -6.21 -19.18
CA ARG A 137 25.27 -4.82 -18.95
C ARG A 137 25.02 -4.38 -17.52
N ILE A 138 26.05 -3.96 -16.81
CA ILE A 138 25.92 -3.49 -15.41
C ILE A 138 25.21 -2.13 -15.34
N GLU A 139 25.48 -1.24 -16.30
CA GLU A 139 24.95 0.12 -16.37
C GLU A 139 24.92 0.61 -17.82
N TYR A 140 23.97 1.50 -18.13
CA TYR A 140 23.85 2.12 -19.45
C TYR A 140 23.24 3.52 -19.35
N LEU A 141 23.91 4.50 -19.96
CA LEU A 141 23.40 5.87 -20.05
C LEU A 141 22.39 5.97 -21.21
N VAL A 142 21.13 6.21 -20.86
CA VAL A 142 20.08 6.63 -21.79
C VAL A 142 20.13 8.15 -21.89
N PRO A 143 20.65 8.71 -23.01
CA PRO A 143 20.75 10.15 -23.14
C PRO A 143 19.36 10.77 -23.28
N LYS A 144 19.24 12.01 -22.81
CA LYS A 144 18.15 12.92 -23.16
C LYS A 144 18.05 12.98 -24.69
N GLY A 145 16.85 12.90 -25.23
CA GLY A 145 16.65 12.85 -26.68
C GLY A 145 16.48 11.44 -27.25
N THR A 146 16.59 10.38 -26.44
CA THR A 146 16.35 9.00 -26.89
C THR A 146 14.89 8.85 -27.29
N ARG A 147 14.65 8.27 -28.47
CA ARG A 147 13.31 8.09 -29.04
C ARG A 147 12.75 6.70 -28.73
N PHE A 148 11.50 6.65 -28.30
CA PHE A 148 10.73 5.46 -27.98
C PHE A 148 9.54 5.33 -28.92
N ASP A 149 9.31 4.11 -29.39
CA ASP A 149 8.23 3.77 -30.31
C ASP A 149 6.95 3.47 -29.53
N ALA A 150 5.86 4.17 -29.89
CA ALA A 150 4.54 4.04 -29.31
C ALA A 150 3.49 3.58 -30.34
N GLY A 151 3.91 3.05 -31.49
CA GLY A 151 3.02 2.62 -32.56
C GLY A 151 2.62 3.76 -33.50
N HIS A 152 1.37 3.77 -33.96
CA HIS A 152 0.87 4.74 -34.94
C HIS A 152 -0.47 5.32 -34.50
N ASP A 153 -0.78 6.52 -34.98
CA ASP A 153 -2.11 7.13 -34.84
C ASP A 153 -3.13 6.53 -35.82
N SER A 154 -4.37 7.04 -35.78
CA SER A 154 -5.47 6.60 -36.66
C SER A 154 -5.25 6.89 -38.14
N ALA A 155 -4.36 7.82 -38.50
CA ALA A 155 -3.97 8.13 -39.87
C ALA A 155 -2.72 7.37 -40.32
N GLY A 156 -2.12 6.57 -39.44
CA GLY A 156 -0.90 5.80 -39.72
C GLY A 156 0.40 6.58 -39.55
N ASN A 157 0.38 7.75 -38.89
CA ASN A 157 1.60 8.46 -38.54
C ASN A 157 2.26 7.81 -37.32
N PRO A 158 3.59 7.62 -37.31
CA PRO A 158 4.27 7.02 -36.17
C PRO A 158 4.26 7.94 -34.94
N LEU A 159 4.06 7.36 -33.76
CA LEU A 159 4.09 8.06 -32.48
C LEU A 159 5.45 7.83 -31.81
N HIS A 160 6.24 8.90 -31.66
CA HIS A 160 7.57 8.82 -31.06
C HIS A 160 7.66 9.68 -29.80
N TYR A 161 8.07 9.09 -28.68
CA TYR A 161 8.32 9.80 -27.43
C TYR A 161 9.81 9.98 -27.18
N VAL A 162 10.19 11.11 -26.59
CA VAL A 162 11.59 11.52 -26.41
C VAL A 162 11.88 11.69 -24.93
N SER A 163 12.91 11.03 -24.41
CA SER A 163 13.32 11.20 -23.01
C SER A 163 13.67 12.66 -22.70
N GLU A 164 13.12 13.18 -21.60
CA GLU A 164 13.35 14.58 -21.19
C GLU A 164 14.67 14.77 -20.42
N SER A 165 15.19 13.69 -19.84
CA SER A 165 16.37 13.69 -18.99
C SER A 165 17.32 12.54 -19.34
N ASN A 166 18.59 12.69 -18.94
CA ASN A 166 19.55 11.59 -18.95
C ASN A 166 19.17 10.61 -17.84
N VAL A 167 19.18 9.31 -18.12
CA VAL A 167 19.01 8.26 -17.12
C VAL A 167 20.20 7.33 -17.19
N LEU A 168 20.89 7.18 -16.07
CA LEU A 168 21.91 6.15 -15.93
C LEU A 168 21.22 4.89 -15.37
N ALA A 169 20.70 4.06 -16.28
CA ALA A 169 19.98 2.85 -15.91
C ALA A 169 20.97 1.78 -15.45
N ASN A 170 20.56 0.96 -14.48
CA ASN A 170 21.35 -0.17 -13.96
C ASN A 170 20.50 -1.44 -13.87
N GLN A 171 21.09 -2.56 -13.45
CA GLN A 171 20.39 -3.84 -13.26
C GLN A 171 19.47 -3.88 -12.02
N GLY A 172 19.32 -2.76 -11.32
CA GLY A 172 18.55 -2.71 -10.10
C GLY A 172 17.06 -2.95 -10.30
N GLU A 173 16.41 -3.42 -9.25
CA GLU A 173 14.96 -3.55 -9.15
C GLU A 173 14.50 -3.21 -7.72
N LEU A 174 13.35 -2.56 -7.59
CA LEU A 174 12.68 -2.41 -6.30
C LEU A 174 11.95 -3.72 -5.98
N THR A 175 12.48 -4.51 -5.05
CA THR A 175 11.89 -5.81 -4.70
C THR A 175 11.03 -5.75 -3.47
N ASP A 176 11.26 -4.77 -2.59
CA ASP A 176 10.59 -4.67 -1.31
C ASP A 176 10.11 -3.26 -0.98
N LEU A 177 8.90 -3.20 -0.44
CA LEU A 177 8.33 -2.00 0.19
C LEU A 177 7.71 -2.43 1.51
N ARG A 178 8.19 -1.85 2.60
CA ARG A 178 7.73 -2.15 3.96
C ARG A 178 7.46 -0.85 4.70
N TRP A 179 6.65 -0.88 5.75
CA TRP A 179 6.48 0.28 6.61
C TRP A 179 6.30 -0.08 8.08
N CYS A 180 6.58 0.89 8.94
CA CYS A 180 6.28 0.89 10.36
C CYS A 180 5.42 2.11 10.68
N ARG A 181 4.31 1.88 11.37
CA ARG A 181 3.35 2.90 11.77
C ARG A 181 3.03 2.80 13.24
N LYS A 182 2.62 3.91 13.85
CA LYS A 182 2.26 3.98 15.25
C LYS A 182 0.78 3.64 15.41
N GLU A 183 0.45 2.77 16.36
CA GLU A 183 -0.94 2.40 16.65
C GLU A 183 -1.14 2.28 18.16
N GLY A 184 -1.84 3.27 18.74
CA GLY A 184 -1.93 3.43 20.20
C GLY A 184 -0.55 3.67 20.82
N ASP A 185 -0.23 2.87 21.85
CA ASP A 185 1.07 2.90 22.55
C ASP A 185 2.11 1.96 21.90
N GLY A 186 1.75 1.25 20.83
CA GLY A 186 2.61 0.30 20.13
C GLY A 186 2.91 0.69 18.69
N TRP A 187 3.65 -0.18 18.01
CA TRP A 187 4.01 -0.05 16.61
C TRP A 187 3.54 -1.27 15.83
N LYS A 188 3.09 -1.08 14.59
CA LYS A 188 2.83 -2.18 13.65
C LYS A 188 3.70 -2.04 12.42
N SER A 189 4.14 -3.19 11.92
CA SER A 189 4.88 -3.32 10.67
C SER A 189 4.01 -3.98 9.60
N ALA A 190 4.25 -3.65 8.34
CA ALA A 190 3.62 -4.33 7.22
C ALA A 190 4.56 -4.41 6.01
N ILE A 191 4.32 -5.42 5.17
CA ILE A 191 5.04 -5.69 3.93
C ILE A 191 4.04 -5.52 2.79
N LEU A 192 4.34 -4.62 1.85
CA LEU A 192 3.47 -4.27 0.72
C LEU A 192 3.93 -4.88 -0.60
N LEU A 193 5.24 -5.02 -0.74
CA LEU A 193 5.92 -5.61 -1.87
C LEU A 193 7.03 -6.46 -1.30
N ASN A 194 7.13 -7.70 -1.76
CA ASN A 194 8.24 -8.61 -1.53
C ASN A 194 8.22 -9.65 -2.65
N LEU A 195 9.04 -9.43 -3.67
CA LEU A 195 9.07 -10.30 -4.84
C LEU A 195 9.54 -11.72 -4.53
N ALA A 196 10.35 -11.93 -3.48
CA ALA A 196 10.81 -13.27 -3.09
C ALA A 196 9.67 -14.15 -2.57
N ASP A 197 8.68 -13.55 -1.91
CA ASP A 197 7.50 -14.22 -1.36
C ASP A 197 6.27 -14.11 -2.28
N ASN A 198 6.47 -13.73 -3.56
CA ASN A 198 5.40 -13.45 -4.54
C ASN A 198 4.35 -12.42 -4.07
N MET A 199 4.73 -11.50 -3.17
CA MET A 199 3.87 -10.40 -2.74
C MET A 199 4.05 -9.21 -3.68
N VAL A 200 3.01 -8.92 -4.47
CA VAL A 200 3.01 -7.84 -5.46
C VAL A 200 2.33 -6.59 -4.90
N PHE A 201 2.77 -5.41 -5.34
CA PHE A 201 2.16 -4.14 -4.94
C PHE A 201 0.66 -4.10 -5.34
N PRO A 202 -0.24 -3.59 -4.49
CA PRO A 202 -1.68 -3.59 -4.76
C PRO A 202 -2.06 -2.84 -6.04
N GLU A 203 -2.83 -3.47 -6.94
CA GLU A 203 -3.24 -2.87 -8.24
C GLU A 203 -3.98 -1.54 -8.11
N ASN A 204 -4.81 -1.40 -7.07
CA ASN A 204 -5.58 -0.18 -6.81
C ASN A 204 -4.77 0.91 -6.08
N GLY A 205 -3.48 0.69 -5.85
CA GLY A 205 -2.65 1.51 -4.97
C GLY A 205 -3.09 1.46 -3.51
N ILE A 206 -2.31 2.11 -2.65
CA ILE A 206 -2.55 2.10 -1.21
C ILE A 206 -2.13 3.41 -0.56
N GLN A 207 -2.91 3.85 0.42
CA GLN A 207 -2.55 5.00 1.26
C GLN A 207 -1.39 4.62 2.17
N LEU A 208 -0.36 5.45 2.22
CA LEU A 208 0.81 5.24 3.07
C LEU A 208 0.36 5.09 4.54
N PHE A 209 0.84 4.05 5.22
CA PHE A 209 0.48 3.68 6.61
C PHE A 209 -1.00 3.34 6.86
N SER A 210 -1.75 2.97 5.81
CA SER A 210 -3.15 2.57 5.90
C SER A 210 -3.41 1.48 6.94
N SER A 211 -4.49 1.65 7.73
CA SER A 211 -4.96 0.66 8.70
C SER A 211 -5.68 -0.53 8.09
N LYS A 212 -6.00 -0.47 6.79
CA LYS A 212 -6.66 -1.56 6.08
C LYS A 212 -5.73 -2.77 5.88
N LEU A 213 -4.42 -2.55 5.92
CA LEU A 213 -3.46 -3.63 5.85
C LEU A 213 -3.23 -4.18 7.26
N ASN A 214 -3.51 -5.47 7.46
CA ASN A 214 -3.25 -6.13 8.74
C ASN A 214 -1.74 -6.16 8.99
N GLY A 215 -1.27 -5.28 9.88
CA GLY A 215 0.12 -5.23 10.29
C GLY A 215 0.42 -6.17 11.45
N VAL A 216 1.67 -6.60 11.55
CA VAL A 216 2.18 -7.40 12.68
C VAL A 216 2.72 -6.44 13.75
N PRO A 217 2.39 -6.63 15.04
CA PRO A 217 2.97 -5.84 16.12
C PRO A 217 4.49 -5.90 16.10
N VAL A 218 5.14 -4.74 16.17
CA VAL A 218 6.59 -4.64 16.29
C VAL A 218 6.96 -4.90 17.74
N LEU A 219 7.75 -5.94 17.96
CA LEU A 219 8.25 -6.27 19.29
C LEU A 219 9.43 -5.37 19.64
N SER A 220 9.34 -4.70 20.78
CA SER A 220 10.45 -3.99 21.39
C SER A 220 11.11 -4.90 22.43
N GLY A 221 12.32 -5.37 22.14
CA GLY A 221 13.01 -6.33 23.00
C GLY A 221 14.30 -6.84 22.38
N TYR A 222 14.56 -8.14 22.54
CA TYR A 222 15.84 -8.76 22.24
C TYR A 222 15.69 -10.07 21.48
N LEU A 223 16.71 -10.34 20.66
CA LEU A 223 17.02 -11.64 20.10
C LEU A 223 18.22 -12.18 20.87
N ILE A 224 18.12 -13.37 21.42
CA ILE A 224 19.09 -13.94 22.35
C ILE A 224 19.55 -15.28 21.77
N THR A 225 20.86 -15.46 21.63
CA THR A 225 21.44 -16.71 21.12
C THR A 225 22.19 -17.42 22.24
N SER A 226 21.97 -18.72 22.45
CA SER A 226 22.73 -19.51 23.43
C SER A 226 22.72 -21.00 23.07
N PRO A 227 23.85 -21.73 23.16
CA PRO A 227 23.87 -23.17 22.95
C PRO A 227 23.05 -23.91 24.03
N LEU A 228 22.92 -23.36 25.24
CA LEU A 228 22.13 -23.96 26.32
C LEU A 228 20.64 -24.02 26.00
N PHE A 229 20.16 -23.27 25.00
CA PHE A 229 18.78 -23.38 24.55
C PHE A 229 18.47 -24.68 23.80
N ALA A 230 19.47 -25.49 23.41
CA ALA A 230 19.31 -26.74 22.67
C ALA A 230 18.68 -27.85 23.53
N MET A 231 17.40 -27.69 23.88
CA MET A 231 16.64 -28.61 24.74
C MET A 231 15.65 -29.41 23.90
N LEU A 232 15.92 -30.71 23.70
CA LEU A 232 15.24 -31.51 22.69
C LEU A 232 13.87 -32.03 23.15
N ALA A 233 13.69 -32.26 24.45
CA ALA A 233 12.45 -32.80 25.00
C ALA A 233 12.22 -32.42 26.47
N GLY A 234 11.06 -32.83 27.01
CA GLY A 234 10.68 -32.58 28.40
C GLY A 234 10.01 -31.23 28.62
N GLU A 235 9.54 -31.00 29.84
CA GLU A 235 9.06 -29.67 30.25
C GLU A 235 10.27 -28.76 30.37
N ARG A 236 10.30 -27.69 29.57
CA ARG A 236 11.45 -26.81 29.42
C ARG A 236 11.08 -25.44 29.95
N SER A 237 11.93 -24.88 30.80
CA SER A 237 11.79 -23.51 31.26
C SER A 237 13.08 -22.73 31.10
N ILE A 238 12.93 -21.46 30.74
CA ILE A 238 14.02 -20.49 30.61
C ILE A 238 13.69 -19.33 31.54
N LYS A 239 14.50 -19.14 32.56
CA LYS A 239 14.44 -18.01 33.47
C LYS A 239 15.36 -16.91 32.96
N VAL A 240 14.78 -15.75 32.65
CA VAL A 240 15.49 -14.55 32.18
C VAL A 240 15.45 -13.49 33.28
N THR A 241 16.60 -13.10 33.80
CA THR A 241 16.72 -12.06 34.82
C THR A 241 16.99 -10.71 34.17
N LEU A 242 16.12 -9.74 34.44
CA LEU A 242 16.28 -8.36 33.95
C LEU A 242 17.23 -7.56 34.85
N ALA A 243 17.93 -6.59 34.27
CA ALA A 243 18.86 -5.73 35.00
C ALA A 243 18.14 -4.74 35.93
N ASP A 244 16.92 -4.34 35.58
CA ASP A 244 16.11 -3.35 36.30
C ASP A 244 14.66 -3.81 36.44
N LYS A 245 13.96 -3.23 37.42
CA LYS A 245 12.50 -3.42 37.61
C LYS A 245 11.73 -2.99 36.39
N TRP A 246 10.98 -3.91 35.79
CA TRP A 246 10.10 -3.63 34.65
C TRP A 246 8.64 -3.44 35.10
N ALA A 247 8.09 -2.25 34.82
CA ALA A 247 6.74 -1.85 35.19
C ALA A 247 5.65 -2.24 34.17
N GLY A 248 5.99 -2.97 33.11
CA GLY A 248 5.04 -3.41 32.08
C GLY A 248 4.19 -4.63 32.48
N ASN A 249 3.17 -4.93 31.67
CA ASN A 249 2.32 -6.11 31.82
C ASN A 249 2.93 -7.33 31.13
N ALA A 250 3.09 -8.43 31.87
CA ALA A 250 3.62 -9.69 31.36
C ALA A 250 2.75 -10.29 30.24
N ASP A 251 1.44 -10.03 30.24
CA ASP A 251 0.53 -10.51 29.18
C ASP A 251 0.84 -9.91 27.79
N HIS A 252 1.60 -8.81 27.74
CA HIS A 252 2.01 -8.16 26.50
C HIS A 252 3.39 -8.62 26.01
N ILE A 253 4.06 -9.50 26.76
CA ILE A 253 5.31 -10.11 26.36
C ILE A 253 5.03 -11.22 25.37
N THR A 254 5.72 -11.18 24.24
CA THR A 254 5.81 -12.28 23.29
C THR A 254 7.19 -12.90 23.42
N ALA A 255 7.24 -14.20 23.69
CA ALA A 255 8.45 -15.00 23.73
C ALA A 255 8.32 -16.15 22.73
N LYS A 256 9.30 -16.27 21.83
CA LYS A 256 9.36 -17.31 20.81
C LYS A 256 10.76 -17.88 20.73
N ILE A 257 10.91 -19.19 20.51
CA ILE A 257 12.21 -19.85 20.40
C ILE A 257 12.30 -20.68 19.13
N SER A 258 13.50 -20.80 18.56
CA SER A 258 13.71 -21.46 17.27
C SER A 258 13.52 -22.98 17.33
N SER A 259 12.92 -23.53 16.28
CA SER A 259 12.81 -24.96 16.02
C SER A 259 12.93 -25.16 14.50
N GLY A 260 14.17 -25.26 14.01
CA GLY A 260 14.47 -25.36 12.58
C GLY A 260 13.92 -24.18 11.77
N ASP A 261 12.87 -24.44 10.99
CA ASP A 261 12.24 -23.49 10.07
C ASP A 261 11.05 -22.70 10.65
N HIS A 262 10.69 -22.92 11.92
CA HIS A 262 9.58 -22.20 12.57
C HIS A 262 9.87 -21.77 14.02
N TRP A 263 8.97 -20.94 14.55
CA TRP A 263 9.03 -20.41 15.92
C TRP A 263 8.07 -21.17 16.85
N LEU A 264 8.58 -21.65 17.99
CA LEU A 264 7.77 -22.17 19.10
C LEU A 264 7.39 -21.03 20.04
N SER A 265 6.11 -20.94 20.41
CA SER A 265 5.63 -19.89 21.32
C SER A 265 5.77 -20.33 22.77
N LEU A 266 6.41 -19.50 23.59
CA LEU A 266 6.64 -19.77 25.02
C LEU A 266 5.57 -19.08 25.87
N SER A 267 5.06 -19.80 26.86
CA SER A 267 4.19 -19.19 27.88
C SER A 267 5.03 -18.35 28.85
N VAL A 268 4.61 -17.13 29.14
CA VAL A 268 5.37 -16.19 29.98
C VAL A 268 4.70 -16.07 31.36
N LYS A 269 5.48 -16.26 32.42
CA LYS A 269 5.06 -16.03 33.81
C LYS A 269 6.04 -15.07 34.47
N LYS A 270 5.54 -14.01 35.09
CA LYS A 270 6.35 -13.11 35.93
C LYS A 270 6.29 -13.60 37.37
N GLU A 271 7.44 -13.87 37.98
CA GLU A 271 7.50 -14.21 39.40
C GLU A 271 7.13 -12.96 40.24
N LYS A 272 6.30 -13.14 41.27
CA LYS A 272 5.88 -12.05 42.16
C LYS A 272 7.11 -11.59 42.96
N ASP A 273 7.35 -10.28 42.98
CA ASP A 273 8.42 -9.60 43.73
C ASP A 273 9.87 -9.77 43.22
N THR A 274 10.08 -10.41 42.07
CA THR A 274 11.40 -10.56 41.40
C THR A 274 11.42 -9.92 40.01
N ASP A 275 12.61 -9.57 39.51
CA ASP A 275 12.83 -9.04 38.15
C ASP A 275 13.01 -10.15 37.09
N ASP A 276 12.43 -11.32 37.37
CA ASP A 276 12.62 -12.54 36.61
C ASP A 276 11.38 -12.87 35.75
N LEU A 277 11.65 -13.25 34.51
CA LEU A 277 10.66 -13.77 33.56
C LEU A 277 10.88 -15.27 33.38
N MET A 278 9.86 -16.06 33.66
CA MET A 278 9.86 -17.50 33.44
C MET A 278 9.14 -17.83 32.14
N LEU A 279 9.88 -18.40 31.18
CA LEU A 279 9.37 -18.78 29.87
C LEU A 279 9.24 -20.31 29.84
N CYS A 280 8.05 -20.85 29.60
CA CYS A 280 7.80 -22.29 29.69
C CYS A 280 7.28 -22.87 28.37
N LEU A 281 7.78 -24.07 28.06
CA LEU A 281 7.39 -24.93 26.94
C LEU A 281 7.03 -26.33 27.47
N SER A 282 6.00 -26.95 26.92
CA SER A 282 5.50 -28.24 27.38
C SER A 282 6.36 -29.41 26.88
N ALA A 283 6.18 -30.59 27.48
CA ALA A 283 6.89 -31.80 27.07
C ALA A 283 6.51 -32.34 25.68
N ASN A 284 5.39 -31.88 25.11
CA ASN A 284 4.87 -32.33 23.82
C ASN A 284 5.23 -31.40 22.65
N ASP A 285 5.76 -30.20 22.94
CA ASP A 285 6.16 -29.27 21.89
C ASP A 285 7.47 -29.73 21.22
N ASP A 286 7.68 -29.31 19.97
CA ASP A 286 8.84 -29.70 19.17
C ASP A 286 10.19 -29.39 19.84
N PRO A 287 11.28 -30.07 19.45
CA PRO A 287 12.63 -29.82 19.95
C PRO A 287 13.11 -28.39 19.70
N ILE A 288 13.81 -27.79 20.66
CA ILE A 288 14.45 -26.49 20.42
C ILE A 288 15.76 -26.75 19.67
N THR A 289 15.86 -26.23 18.45
CA THR A 289 16.98 -26.45 17.53
C THR A 289 17.45 -25.13 16.91
N PRO A 290 18.70 -25.07 16.40
CA PRO A 290 19.18 -23.90 15.67
C PRO A 290 18.27 -23.50 14.50
N PRO A 291 18.10 -22.20 14.21
CA PRO A 291 17.26 -21.74 13.12
C PRO A 291 17.87 -21.99 11.73
N ASP A 292 17.06 -22.43 10.78
CA ASP A 292 17.45 -22.58 9.37
C ASP A 292 17.16 -21.30 8.55
N ASN A 293 15.91 -20.83 8.60
CA ASN A 293 15.48 -19.60 7.90
C ASN A 293 14.27 -18.97 8.60
N LEU A 294 14.51 -18.21 9.67
CA LEU A 294 13.45 -17.56 10.45
C LEU A 294 13.37 -16.05 10.15
N ASP A 295 12.18 -15.58 9.78
CA ASP A 295 11.86 -14.17 9.52
C ASP A 295 12.80 -13.48 8.50
N GLY A 296 13.47 -14.25 7.63
CA GLY A 296 14.48 -13.73 6.70
C GLY A 296 15.74 -13.17 7.38
N MET A 297 15.99 -13.56 8.63
CA MET A 297 17.20 -13.20 9.39
C MET A 297 18.32 -14.21 9.12
N THR A 298 19.55 -13.72 9.06
CA THR A 298 20.75 -14.56 8.99
C THR A 298 21.38 -14.70 10.37
N PHE A 299 21.80 -15.92 10.69
CA PHE A 299 22.48 -16.27 11.93
C PHE A 299 23.89 -16.75 11.60
N ASP A 300 24.91 -16.03 12.07
CA ASP A 300 26.30 -16.37 11.83
C ASP A 300 26.69 -17.64 12.60
N ALA A 301 27.59 -18.43 12.01
CA ALA A 301 28.06 -19.66 12.62
C ALA A 301 28.91 -19.39 13.88
N PRO A 302 28.85 -20.24 14.93
CA PRO A 302 28.03 -21.45 15.03
C PRO A 302 26.53 -21.14 15.24
N VAL A 303 25.69 -21.79 14.45
CA VAL A 303 24.24 -21.59 14.52
C VAL A 303 23.74 -22.32 15.76
N VAL A 304 23.39 -21.54 16.79
CA VAL A 304 22.79 -22.02 18.05
C VAL A 304 21.32 -21.63 18.09
N PRO A 305 20.49 -22.26 18.94
CA PRO A 305 19.10 -21.87 19.07
C PRO A 305 18.93 -20.42 19.55
N VAL A 306 17.81 -19.82 19.15
CA VAL A 306 17.55 -18.39 19.28
C VAL A 306 16.21 -18.13 19.95
N LEU A 307 16.23 -17.26 20.95
CA LEU A 307 15.06 -16.79 21.68
C LEU A 307 14.74 -15.34 21.27
N LYS A 308 13.56 -15.12 20.70
CA LYS A 308 12.97 -13.82 20.39
C LYS A 308 12.04 -13.42 21.54
N LEU A 309 12.44 -12.41 22.30
CA LEU A 309 11.73 -11.94 23.50
C LEU A 309 11.46 -10.45 23.39
N GLY A 310 10.21 -10.02 23.47
CA GLY A 310 9.90 -8.60 23.43
C GLY A 310 8.48 -8.29 23.85
N THR A 311 8.19 -7.01 23.98
CA THR A 311 6.83 -6.53 24.25
C THR A 311 6.23 -5.90 23.00
N ALA A 312 4.95 -6.18 22.75
CA ALA A 312 4.18 -5.52 21.71
C ALA A 312 3.60 -4.15 22.14
N GLN A 313 3.48 -3.92 23.45
CA GLN A 313 2.84 -2.73 24.05
C GLN A 313 3.47 -2.36 25.40
N GLY A 314 3.68 -1.07 25.63
CA GLY A 314 4.24 -0.56 26.88
C GLY A 314 5.77 -0.43 26.86
N PRO A 315 6.43 -0.30 28.03
CA PRO A 315 7.84 0.05 28.10
C PRO A 315 8.75 -1.07 27.58
N VAL A 316 9.80 -0.71 26.86
CA VAL A 316 10.83 -1.64 26.37
C VAL A 316 11.40 -2.47 27.52
N LEU A 317 11.70 -3.75 27.27
CA LEU A 317 12.33 -4.62 28.26
C LEU A 317 13.73 -4.08 28.65
N PRO A 318 14.08 -4.04 29.95
CA PRO A 318 15.43 -3.70 30.41
C PRO A 318 16.48 -4.68 29.87
N LYS A 319 17.76 -4.34 30.01
CA LYS A 319 18.85 -5.23 29.61
C LYS A 319 18.76 -6.57 30.35
N ILE A 320 19.16 -7.64 29.68
CA ILE A 320 19.17 -8.99 30.25
C ILE A 320 20.48 -9.18 31.01
N LYS A 321 20.38 -9.59 32.27
CA LYS A 321 21.50 -9.78 33.19
C LYS A 321 21.99 -11.22 33.22
N ASP A 322 21.06 -12.16 33.37
CA ASP A 322 21.35 -13.58 33.55
C ASP A 322 20.30 -14.44 32.84
N ILE A 323 20.68 -15.64 32.43
CA ILE A 323 19.81 -16.65 31.83
C ILE A 323 20.06 -17.99 32.53
N GLU A 324 18.99 -18.67 32.92
CA GLU A 324 19.04 -20.01 33.48
C GLU A 324 18.03 -20.90 32.75
N ILE A 325 18.47 -22.10 32.38
CA ILE A 325 17.62 -23.11 31.76
C ILE A 325 17.27 -24.20 32.76
N SER A 326 16.12 -24.82 32.59
CA SER A 326 15.70 -25.99 33.36
C SER A 326 14.90 -26.94 32.48
N ILE A 327 15.20 -28.23 32.60
CA ILE A 327 14.56 -29.31 31.87
C ILE A 327 14.06 -30.31 32.91
N ASN A 328 12.78 -30.61 32.86
CA ASN A 328 12.15 -31.65 33.67
C ASN A 328 11.62 -32.72 32.71
N GLY A 329 12.30 -33.87 32.66
CA GLY A 329 11.93 -34.94 31.75
C GLY A 329 13.06 -35.94 31.54
N ASN A 330 12.70 -37.15 31.13
CA ASN A 330 13.61 -38.28 30.95
C ASN A 330 13.69 -38.78 29.50
N ARG A 331 12.93 -38.17 28.58
CA ARG A 331 12.78 -38.64 27.18
C ARG A 331 14.07 -38.63 26.36
N ASN A 332 15.01 -37.73 26.66
CA ASN A 332 16.29 -37.63 25.95
C ASN A 332 17.50 -38.08 26.80
N VAL A 333 17.24 -38.74 27.94
CA VAL A 333 18.30 -39.25 28.81
C VAL A 333 18.55 -40.72 28.46
N TYR A 334 19.74 -41.02 27.95
CA TYR A 334 20.18 -42.39 27.76
C TYR A 334 20.61 -42.98 29.10
N TYR A 335 20.12 -44.18 29.39
CA TYR A 335 20.31 -44.87 30.67
C TYR A 335 20.80 -46.29 30.42
N ALA A 336 21.89 -46.68 31.10
CA ALA A 336 22.42 -48.04 31.03
C ALA A 336 22.89 -48.49 32.40
N SER A 337 22.33 -49.59 32.89
CA SER A 337 22.84 -50.31 34.06
C SER A 337 24.08 -51.12 33.67
N ASP A 338 24.80 -51.66 34.64
CA ASP A 338 25.87 -52.64 34.34
C ASP A 338 25.34 -53.91 33.62
N GLY A 339 24.01 -54.12 33.58
CA GLY A 339 23.34 -55.20 32.86
C GLY A 339 23.03 -54.90 31.39
N GLY A 340 23.12 -53.64 30.94
CA GLY A 340 22.84 -53.25 29.56
C GLY A 340 22.13 -51.90 29.44
N ILE A 341 21.65 -51.60 28.23
CA ILE A 341 20.83 -50.41 27.96
C ILE A 341 19.45 -50.62 28.58
N GLU A 342 18.99 -49.62 29.32
CA GLU A 342 17.71 -49.60 30.02
C GLU A 342 16.84 -48.46 29.49
N GLN A 343 15.58 -48.35 29.94
CA GLN A 343 14.70 -47.21 29.64
C GLN A 343 14.25 -46.53 30.92
N THR A 344 14.27 -45.19 30.94
CA THR A 344 14.00 -44.39 32.14
C THR A 344 12.56 -44.44 32.64
N ASP A 345 11.63 -44.99 31.87
CA ASP A 345 10.20 -45.09 32.19
C ASP A 345 9.72 -46.55 32.35
N THR A 346 10.67 -47.49 32.45
CA THR A 346 10.38 -48.91 32.61
C THR A 346 11.02 -49.50 33.86
N ALA A 347 10.53 -50.67 34.26
CA ALA A 347 11.07 -51.41 35.38
C ALA A 347 12.52 -51.84 35.11
N SER A 348 13.47 -51.40 35.95
CA SER A 348 14.88 -51.75 35.83
C SER A 348 15.54 -51.94 37.20
N PHE A 349 16.71 -52.58 37.19
CA PHE A 349 17.53 -52.80 38.38
C PHE A 349 18.81 -51.94 38.27
N PRO A 350 18.80 -50.69 38.76
CA PRO A 350 19.91 -49.74 38.56
C PRO A 350 21.26 -50.24 39.09
N PHE A 351 21.25 -51.16 40.06
CA PHE A 351 22.46 -51.77 40.63
C PHE A 351 22.56 -53.28 40.32
N GLY A 352 21.77 -53.79 39.36
CA GLY A 352 21.64 -55.21 39.06
C GLY A 352 20.75 -55.99 40.05
N GLN A 353 20.43 -57.24 39.71
CA GLN A 353 19.58 -58.12 40.53
C GLN A 353 20.30 -58.65 41.78
N LEU A 354 21.63 -58.59 41.79
CA LEU A 354 22.49 -58.93 42.92
C LEU A 354 23.42 -57.74 43.18
N PRO A 355 22.91 -56.64 43.78
CA PRO A 355 23.67 -55.41 43.96
C PRO A 355 24.90 -55.64 44.84
N SER A 356 26.06 -55.23 44.32
CA SER A 356 27.34 -55.25 45.02
C SER A 356 27.96 -53.85 45.03
N LEU A 357 28.96 -53.62 45.89
CA LEU A 357 29.67 -52.34 45.89
C LEU A 357 30.34 -52.10 44.52
N GLY A 358 30.19 -50.89 43.99
CA GLY A 358 30.66 -50.54 42.64
C GLY A 358 29.70 -50.88 41.50
N SER A 359 28.65 -51.67 41.76
CA SER A 359 27.54 -51.82 40.82
C SER A 359 26.83 -50.48 40.65
N GLY A 360 26.42 -50.17 39.42
CA GLY A 360 25.89 -48.86 39.11
C GLY A 360 25.24 -48.75 37.73
N PHE A 361 24.96 -47.51 37.38
CA PHE A 361 24.41 -47.16 36.09
C PHE A 361 25.00 -45.86 35.57
N ASN A 362 24.98 -45.70 34.26
CA ASN A 362 25.43 -44.52 33.55
C ASN A 362 24.23 -43.79 32.95
N LEU A 363 24.29 -42.47 32.99
CA LEU A 363 23.34 -41.58 32.33
C LEU A 363 24.09 -40.59 31.43
N VAL A 364 23.48 -40.21 30.32
CA VAL A 364 23.95 -39.10 29.49
C VAL A 364 22.77 -38.46 28.77
N ALA A 365 22.84 -37.15 28.56
CA ALA A 365 21.93 -36.41 27.69
C ALA A 365 22.71 -35.31 26.97
N SER A 366 22.34 -34.99 25.73
CA SER A 366 23.00 -33.96 24.93
C SER A 366 22.92 -32.58 25.59
N GLU A 367 21.85 -32.30 26.33
CA GLU A 367 21.60 -31.01 26.97
C GLU A 367 22.54 -30.71 28.15
N TRP A 368 23.28 -31.71 28.64
CA TRP A 368 24.26 -31.51 29.71
C TRP A 368 25.57 -30.95 29.18
N TYR A 369 25.83 -31.11 27.88
CA TYR A 369 27.03 -30.62 27.22
C TYR A 369 27.00 -29.10 27.09
N ASP A 370 28.18 -28.48 27.01
CA ASP A 370 28.38 -27.02 27.02
C ASP A 370 27.87 -26.31 28.29
N SER A 371 27.52 -27.06 29.34
CA SER A 371 27.14 -26.51 30.65
C SER A 371 28.31 -26.51 31.63
N GLU A 372 28.25 -25.65 32.65
CA GLU A 372 29.22 -25.62 33.75
C GLU A 372 28.52 -25.29 35.07
N ASN A 373 28.91 -25.99 36.14
CA ASN A 373 28.26 -25.90 37.45
C ASN A 373 26.74 -26.15 37.40
N ALA A 374 26.30 -26.96 36.43
CA ALA A 374 24.90 -27.34 36.29
C ALA A 374 24.47 -28.28 37.42
N THR A 375 23.18 -28.30 37.74
CA THR A 375 22.62 -29.20 38.73
C THR A 375 21.82 -30.30 38.05
N LEU A 376 22.25 -31.54 38.27
CA LEU A 376 21.54 -32.75 37.85
C LEU A 376 20.82 -33.34 39.05
N THR A 377 19.50 -33.47 38.99
CA THR A 377 18.68 -34.13 40.00
C THR A 377 18.08 -35.41 39.43
N ILE A 378 18.34 -36.53 40.09
CA ILE A 378 17.84 -37.86 39.74
C ILE A 378 16.83 -38.27 40.81
N ILE A 379 15.62 -38.63 40.40
CA ILE A 379 14.52 -39.00 41.30
C ILE A 379 14.06 -40.42 40.96
N PRO A 380 14.64 -41.45 41.62
CA PRO A 380 14.26 -42.83 41.39
C PRO A 380 12.87 -43.12 42.00
N GLN A 381 11.99 -43.76 41.23
CA GLN A 381 10.68 -44.21 41.69
C GLN A 381 10.77 -45.68 42.11
N TRP A 382 11.07 -45.89 43.40
CA TRP A 382 11.34 -47.22 43.96
C TRP A 382 10.08 -48.10 44.03
N VAL A 383 10.25 -49.38 43.72
CA VAL A 383 9.19 -50.40 43.78
C VAL A 383 9.51 -51.39 44.89
N GLY A 384 8.47 -51.84 45.61
CA GLY A 384 8.59 -52.95 46.56
C GLY A 384 9.38 -52.62 47.83
N LEU A 385 9.44 -51.35 48.23
CA LEU A 385 10.10 -50.94 49.48
C LEU A 385 9.45 -51.65 50.68
N PRO A 386 10.24 -52.09 51.69
CA PRO A 386 9.69 -52.70 52.89
C PRO A 386 8.71 -51.79 53.64
N THR A 387 7.66 -52.37 54.23
CA THR A 387 6.69 -51.65 55.10
C THR A 387 7.21 -51.40 56.52
N LYS A 388 8.50 -51.65 56.75
CA LYS A 388 9.20 -51.44 58.02
C LYS A 388 10.55 -50.80 57.73
N SER A 389 11.14 -50.12 58.71
CA SER A 389 12.48 -49.55 58.54
C SER A 389 13.51 -50.61 58.15
N PHE A 390 14.53 -50.24 57.37
CA PHE A 390 15.62 -51.13 57.04
C PHE A 390 16.34 -51.66 58.29
N LYS A 391 16.38 -50.87 59.37
CA LYS A 391 16.92 -51.30 60.67
C LYS A 391 16.16 -52.50 61.26
N GLU A 392 14.83 -52.54 61.07
CA GLU A 392 13.99 -53.67 61.50
C GLU A 392 13.99 -54.80 60.47
N TRP A 393 13.95 -54.48 59.17
CA TRP A 393 13.99 -55.46 58.08
C TRP A 393 15.27 -56.30 58.09
N TYR A 394 16.41 -55.67 58.38
CA TYR A 394 17.73 -56.28 58.45
C TYR A 394 18.21 -56.55 59.88
N LYS A 395 17.31 -56.71 60.86
CA LYS A 395 17.67 -56.88 62.29
C LYS A 395 18.60 -58.07 62.58
N ASP A 396 18.56 -59.10 61.73
CA ASP A 396 19.32 -60.36 61.84
C ASP A 396 20.57 -60.36 60.92
N TYR A 397 20.89 -59.21 60.33
CA TYR A 397 22.10 -58.97 59.54
C TYR A 397 23.19 -58.27 60.38
N SER A 398 24.43 -58.29 59.88
CA SER A 398 25.56 -57.60 60.51
C SER A 398 26.45 -57.00 59.41
N PRO A 399 26.49 -55.66 59.25
CA PRO A 399 25.85 -54.63 60.10
C PRO A 399 24.31 -54.63 60.00
N LYS A 400 23.63 -53.91 60.89
CA LYS A 400 22.17 -53.66 60.84
C LYS A 400 21.90 -52.31 60.16
N PRO A 401 21.80 -52.26 58.81
CA PRO A 401 21.64 -50.99 58.09
C PRO A 401 20.34 -50.29 58.51
N ASP A 402 20.41 -48.98 58.72
CA ASP A 402 19.23 -48.12 58.83
C ASP A 402 18.83 -47.56 57.46
N ASN A 403 17.80 -46.70 57.41
CA ASN A 403 17.29 -46.16 56.16
C ASN A 403 18.32 -45.33 55.38
N SER A 404 19.33 -44.76 56.06
CA SER A 404 20.36 -43.93 55.43
C SER A 404 21.61 -44.71 55.01
N ALA A 405 21.68 -46.00 55.36
CA ALA A 405 22.88 -46.82 55.22
C ALA A 405 23.26 -47.12 53.75
N PHE A 406 22.28 -47.22 52.85
CA PHE A 406 22.52 -47.46 51.43
C PHE A 406 22.80 -46.14 50.72
N LYS A 407 24.06 -45.96 50.30
CA LYS A 407 24.54 -44.71 49.71
C LYS A 407 25.04 -44.92 48.30
N VAL A 408 25.04 -43.86 47.53
CA VAL A 408 25.63 -43.80 46.20
C VAL A 408 26.66 -42.71 46.10
N GLN A 409 27.61 -42.91 45.19
CA GLN A 409 28.58 -41.91 44.78
C GLN A 409 28.46 -41.67 43.29
N GLY A 410 28.36 -40.41 42.91
CA GLY A 410 28.29 -39.98 41.52
C GLY A 410 29.67 -39.66 40.96
N TYR A 411 29.87 -39.95 39.69
CA TYR A 411 31.13 -39.71 38.98
C TYR A 411 30.87 -39.18 37.58
N LEU A 412 31.68 -38.22 37.15
CA LEU A 412 31.89 -37.97 35.74
C LEU A 412 32.92 -38.99 35.22
N VAL A 413 32.55 -39.74 34.20
CA VAL A 413 33.42 -40.74 33.56
C VAL A 413 33.77 -40.25 32.16
N THR A 414 35.08 -40.22 31.88
CA THR A 414 35.63 -39.99 30.54
C THR A 414 36.59 -41.15 30.21
N PRO A 415 37.07 -41.28 28.96
CA PRO A 415 38.09 -42.29 28.62
C PRO A 415 39.40 -42.16 29.40
N GLN A 416 39.70 -40.99 29.97
CA GLN A 416 41.00 -40.66 30.58
C GLN A 416 40.94 -40.63 32.11
N GLU A 417 39.81 -40.19 32.66
CA GLU A 417 39.67 -39.96 34.10
C GLU A 417 38.25 -40.22 34.61
N ARG A 418 38.18 -40.39 35.93
CA ARG A 418 36.94 -40.54 36.68
C ARG A 418 36.93 -39.57 37.85
N THR A 419 36.00 -38.62 37.82
CA THR A 419 35.98 -37.47 38.74
C THR A 419 34.72 -37.52 39.62
N ILE A 420 34.87 -37.35 40.94
CA ILE A 420 33.76 -37.43 41.90
C ILE A 420 32.83 -36.22 41.74
N LEU A 421 31.52 -36.47 41.66
CA LEU A 421 30.48 -35.46 41.68
C LEU A 421 30.01 -35.21 43.11
N LYS A 422 29.83 -33.93 43.45
CA LYS A 422 29.44 -33.51 44.80
C LYS A 422 28.00 -33.02 44.81
N GLU A 423 27.35 -33.21 45.96
CA GLU A 423 26.03 -32.65 46.21
C GLU A 423 26.12 -31.10 46.27
N PRO A 424 25.24 -30.34 45.59
CA PRO A 424 25.35 -28.89 45.47
C PRO A 424 25.46 -28.11 46.79
N GLU A 425 24.69 -28.47 47.82
CA GLU A 425 24.56 -27.68 49.06
C GLU A 425 25.60 -28.09 50.13
N THR A 426 25.64 -29.38 50.45
CA THR A 426 26.46 -29.99 51.50
C THR A 426 27.88 -30.33 51.04
N LYS A 427 28.13 -30.33 49.73
CA LYS A 427 29.38 -30.80 49.09
C LYS A 427 29.75 -32.25 49.45
N ALA A 428 28.77 -33.04 49.90
CA ALA A 428 28.96 -34.45 50.21
C ALA A 428 29.32 -35.25 48.94
N GLU A 429 30.26 -36.18 49.08
CA GLU A 429 30.69 -37.08 47.99
C GLU A 429 29.78 -38.30 47.86
N SER A 430 29.03 -38.64 48.91
CA SER A 430 28.08 -39.75 48.92
C SER A 430 26.70 -39.29 49.40
N GLN A 431 25.64 -39.78 48.76
CA GLN A 431 24.25 -39.46 49.11
C GLN A 431 23.47 -40.73 49.45
N SER A 432 22.60 -40.66 50.45
CA SER A 432 21.74 -41.79 50.82
C SER A 432 20.61 -41.96 49.80
N LEU A 433 20.32 -43.20 49.40
CA LEU A 433 19.23 -43.54 48.48
C LEU A 433 17.84 -43.41 49.14
N PHE A 434 17.80 -43.59 50.46
CA PHE A 434 16.57 -43.55 51.25
C PHE A 434 16.74 -42.70 52.52
N SER A 435 15.61 -42.28 53.08
CA SER A 435 15.50 -41.58 54.36
C SER A 435 14.26 -42.06 55.13
N GLY A 436 13.89 -41.34 56.19
CA GLY A 436 12.71 -41.60 57.01
C GLY A 436 13.02 -42.44 58.25
N ASP A 437 12.29 -42.18 59.34
CA ASP A 437 12.51 -42.89 60.62
C ASP A 437 11.78 -44.24 60.70
N ASN A 438 10.74 -44.44 59.89
CA ASN A 438 9.93 -45.65 59.82
C ASN A 438 10.12 -46.35 58.46
N GLU A 439 9.10 -46.41 57.62
CA GLU A 439 9.19 -46.94 56.26
C GLU A 439 10.23 -46.15 55.45
N PRO A 440 11.12 -46.82 54.69
CA PRO A 440 12.12 -46.15 53.87
C PRO A 440 11.43 -45.32 52.79
N GLN A 441 11.83 -44.06 52.66
CA GLN A 441 11.36 -43.14 51.63
C GLN A 441 12.48 -42.84 50.64
N GLY A 442 12.21 -42.99 49.34
CA GLY A 442 13.17 -42.64 48.30
C GLY A 442 13.63 -41.18 48.41
N GLN A 443 14.92 -40.95 48.19
CA GLN A 443 15.51 -39.61 48.14
C GLN A 443 15.86 -39.23 46.70
N SER A 444 15.70 -37.94 46.38
CA SER A 444 16.27 -37.36 45.17
C SER A 444 17.77 -37.21 45.34
N LEU A 445 18.54 -37.59 44.33
CA LEU A 445 19.99 -37.44 44.30
C LEU A 445 20.34 -36.20 43.49
N LYS A 446 21.13 -35.29 44.05
CA LYS A 446 21.53 -34.04 43.38
C LYS A 446 23.03 -33.99 43.17
N PHE A 447 23.48 -33.66 41.97
CA PHE A 447 24.89 -33.59 41.63
C PHE A 447 25.20 -32.27 40.93
N THR A 448 26.27 -31.59 41.35
CA THR A 448 26.85 -30.51 40.57
C THR A 448 27.72 -31.10 39.47
N LEU A 449 27.35 -30.84 38.22
CA LEU A 449 28.15 -31.20 37.06
C LEU A 449 29.28 -30.18 36.86
N PRO A 450 30.53 -30.62 36.63
CA PRO A 450 31.62 -29.74 36.25
C PRO A 450 31.41 -29.22 34.81
N ALA A 451 32.41 -28.54 34.22
CA ALA A 451 32.35 -28.12 32.83
C ALA A 451 32.22 -29.34 31.90
N MET A 452 31.12 -29.41 31.14
CA MET A 452 30.81 -30.50 30.21
C MET A 452 31.19 -30.13 28.77
N ASN A 453 32.41 -29.63 28.59
CA ASN A 453 32.93 -29.15 27.30
C ASN A 453 33.55 -30.30 26.49
N TYR A 454 32.71 -31.23 26.04
CA TYR A 454 33.12 -32.41 25.26
C TYR A 454 32.38 -32.44 23.92
N PRO A 455 32.87 -33.14 22.88
CA PRO A 455 32.10 -33.32 21.66
C PRO A 455 30.88 -34.22 21.90
N LEU A 456 29.77 -33.96 21.22
CA LEU A 456 28.59 -34.83 21.24
C LEU A 456 28.89 -36.15 20.52
N ALA A 457 28.24 -37.22 20.96
CA ALA A 457 28.25 -38.52 20.29
C ALA A 457 26.84 -38.93 19.88
N ASP A 458 26.73 -39.73 18.83
CA ASP A 458 25.47 -40.30 18.36
C ASP A 458 25.42 -41.80 18.71
N SER A 459 25.15 -42.09 19.98
CA SER A 459 24.99 -43.47 20.46
C SER A 459 23.93 -43.56 21.56
N PRO A 460 23.06 -44.58 21.55
CA PRO A 460 22.14 -44.83 22.65
C PRO A 460 22.81 -45.38 23.91
N LYS A 461 24.12 -45.70 23.86
CA LYS A 461 24.89 -46.21 24.99
C LYS A 461 25.65 -45.09 25.68
N PRO A 462 25.36 -44.77 26.96
CA PRO A 462 26.08 -43.74 27.69
C PRO A 462 27.61 -43.91 27.73
N ASN A 463 28.09 -45.16 27.67
CA ASN A 463 29.54 -45.45 27.71
C ASN A 463 30.28 -45.15 26.40
N ASP A 464 29.57 -44.99 25.29
CA ASP A 464 30.16 -44.61 23.99
C ASP A 464 30.36 -43.09 23.89
N TRP A 465 29.80 -42.32 24.83
CA TRP A 465 29.93 -40.87 24.86
C TRP A 465 31.26 -40.44 25.48
N PRO A 466 31.87 -39.33 25.03
CA PRO A 466 33.13 -38.81 25.57
C PRO A 466 33.06 -38.47 27.07
N ALA A 467 31.87 -38.14 27.57
CA ALA A 467 31.61 -37.91 28.98
C ALA A 467 30.21 -38.41 29.39
N SER A 468 30.12 -39.19 30.47
CA SER A 468 28.84 -39.65 31.03
C SER A 468 28.86 -39.64 32.55
N ILE A 469 27.66 -39.68 33.15
CA ILE A 469 27.47 -39.62 34.59
C ILE A 469 27.23 -41.02 35.13
N ARG A 470 28.15 -41.54 35.93
CA ARG A 470 28.05 -42.86 36.57
C ARG A 470 27.64 -42.73 38.03
N ILE A 471 26.57 -43.42 38.43
CA ILE A 471 26.11 -43.52 39.81
C ILE A 471 26.39 -44.93 40.30
N GLU A 472 27.23 -45.07 41.33
CA GLU A 472 27.59 -46.37 41.90
C GLU A 472 27.15 -46.51 43.35
N LEU A 473 26.79 -47.74 43.72
CA LEU A 473 26.54 -48.12 45.10
C LEU A 473 27.84 -48.07 45.90
N ALA A 474 27.82 -47.32 47.00
CA ALA A 474 28.98 -47.05 47.85
C ALA A 474 28.67 -47.29 49.34
N GLY A 475 29.71 -47.59 50.12
CA GLY A 475 29.61 -47.80 51.56
C GLY A 475 29.11 -49.20 51.95
N GLN A 476 27.85 -49.53 51.66
CA GLN A 476 27.21 -50.80 52.06
C GLN A 476 26.32 -51.36 50.93
N ASP A 477 26.46 -52.65 50.63
CA ASP A 477 25.57 -53.34 49.68
C ASP A 477 24.18 -53.57 50.30
N PHE A 478 23.19 -53.99 49.52
CA PHE A 478 21.86 -54.33 50.05
C PHE A 478 21.86 -55.68 50.79
N MET A 479 22.96 -56.08 51.44
CA MET A 479 23.11 -57.34 52.19
C MET A 479 22.93 -58.63 51.37
N HIS A 480 22.93 -58.56 50.04
CA HIS A 480 22.73 -59.74 49.18
C HIS A 480 23.89 -60.73 49.35
N THR A 481 25.12 -60.24 49.43
CA THR A 481 26.31 -61.07 49.65
C THR A 481 26.20 -61.88 50.94
N GLN A 482 25.76 -61.25 52.04
CA GLN A 482 25.61 -61.90 53.35
C GLN A 482 24.45 -62.91 53.35
N TYR A 483 23.33 -62.59 52.69
CA TYR A 483 22.16 -63.48 52.63
C TYR A 483 22.46 -64.78 51.88
N TRP A 484 23.12 -64.70 50.72
CA TRP A 484 23.44 -65.89 49.91
C TRP A 484 24.54 -66.78 50.53
N GLN A 485 25.29 -66.26 51.51
CA GLN A 485 26.21 -67.07 52.32
C GLN A 485 25.49 -67.87 53.42
N ASP A 486 24.50 -67.26 54.08
CA ASP A 486 23.68 -67.91 55.10
C ASP A 486 22.29 -67.23 55.22
N PRO A 487 21.22 -67.82 54.67
CA PRO A 487 19.89 -67.23 54.71
C PRO A 487 19.15 -67.47 56.04
N THR A 488 19.71 -68.28 56.95
CA THR A 488 19.00 -68.74 58.15
C THR A 488 18.57 -67.58 59.03
N GLY A 489 17.27 -67.44 59.25
CA GLY A 489 16.68 -66.39 60.11
C GLY A 489 16.68 -64.98 59.52
N LYS A 490 17.16 -64.79 58.28
CA LYS A 490 17.26 -63.48 57.63
C LYS A 490 16.09 -63.26 56.65
N ASN A 491 15.51 -62.06 56.65
CA ASN A 491 14.53 -61.66 55.61
C ASN A 491 15.21 -61.57 54.25
N LEU A 492 14.52 -61.87 53.15
CA LEU A 492 15.08 -61.68 51.80
C LEU A 492 15.53 -60.22 51.64
N PRO A 493 16.77 -59.93 51.22
CA PRO A 493 17.22 -58.57 51.04
C PRO A 493 16.41 -57.83 49.99
N TYR A 494 16.22 -56.53 50.18
CA TYR A 494 15.53 -55.68 49.22
C TYR A 494 16.40 -55.48 47.98
N THR A 495 15.99 -56.04 46.86
CA THR A 495 16.65 -55.79 45.56
C THR A 495 16.17 -54.44 45.03
N PRO A 496 17.07 -53.46 44.84
CA PRO A 496 16.73 -52.11 44.41
C PRO A 496 16.15 -52.15 42.99
N GLN A 497 14.85 -51.93 42.90
CA GLN A 497 14.10 -51.90 41.65
C GLN A 497 13.36 -50.58 41.54
N ILE A 498 13.41 -49.97 40.36
CA ILE A 498 12.65 -48.75 40.04
C ILE A 498 11.65 -49.06 38.94
N ASN A 499 10.51 -48.38 38.90
CA ASN A 499 9.60 -48.40 37.75
C ASN A 499 9.80 -47.21 36.81
N ALA A 500 10.44 -46.15 37.29
CA ALA A 500 10.82 -44.99 36.52
C ALA A 500 12.00 -44.26 37.19
N LEU A 501 12.75 -43.54 36.36
CA LEU A 501 13.84 -42.64 36.72
C LEU A 501 13.47 -41.26 36.16
N GLN A 502 13.09 -40.34 37.02
CA GLN A 502 12.89 -38.95 36.64
C GLN A 502 14.22 -38.21 36.73
N VAL A 503 14.46 -37.34 35.75
CA VAL A 503 15.68 -36.55 35.66
C VAL A 503 15.30 -35.09 35.48
N GLN A 504 15.93 -34.24 36.28
CA GLN A 504 15.82 -32.79 36.17
C GLN A 504 17.22 -32.23 36.00
N PHE A 505 17.36 -31.26 35.11
CA PHE A 505 18.61 -30.60 34.81
C PHE A 505 18.39 -29.10 34.84
N SER A 506 19.26 -28.36 35.52
CA SER A 506 19.28 -26.90 35.46
C SER A 506 20.71 -26.38 35.28
N ALA A 507 20.85 -25.34 34.47
CA ALA A 507 22.15 -24.73 34.20
C ALA A 507 22.00 -23.22 34.04
N LYS A 508 22.92 -22.47 34.67
CA LYS A 508 23.02 -21.02 34.50
C LYS A 508 24.03 -20.70 33.40
N ALA A 509 23.61 -19.91 32.42
CA ALA A 509 24.45 -19.45 31.33
C ALA A 509 25.52 -18.48 31.85
N LYS A 510 26.78 -18.68 31.44
CA LYS A 510 27.82 -17.66 31.62
C LYS A 510 27.62 -16.50 30.65
N PRO A 511 28.12 -15.28 30.97
CA PRO A 511 28.03 -14.14 30.07
C PRO A 511 28.58 -14.41 28.65
N GLU A 512 29.57 -15.28 28.50
CA GLU A 512 30.15 -15.64 27.19
C GLU A 512 29.32 -16.68 26.42
N GLN A 513 28.38 -17.36 27.09
CA GLN A 513 27.54 -18.40 26.52
C GLN A 513 26.20 -17.88 25.99
N PHE A 514 25.94 -16.58 26.06
CA PHE A 514 24.81 -16.00 25.37
C PHE A 514 25.15 -14.64 24.79
N THR A 515 24.48 -14.28 23.71
CA THR A 515 24.61 -12.94 23.10
C THR A 515 23.24 -12.34 22.93
N VAL A 516 23.12 -11.06 23.28
CA VAL A 516 21.87 -10.31 23.24
C VAL A 516 21.97 -9.25 22.14
N TYR A 517 21.03 -9.32 21.20
CA TYR A 517 20.89 -8.38 20.09
C TYR A 517 19.56 -7.61 20.26
N PRO A 518 19.53 -6.28 20.13
CA PRO A 518 18.28 -5.54 20.16
C PRO A 518 17.44 -5.88 18.92
N LEU A 519 16.15 -6.13 19.12
CA LEU A 519 15.20 -6.34 18.03
C LEU A 519 14.88 -5.02 17.34
N THR A 520 14.73 -5.10 16.02
CA THR A 520 14.17 -4.03 15.19
C THR A 520 12.96 -4.58 14.43
N PRO A 521 12.15 -3.73 13.77
CA PRO A 521 10.93 -4.19 13.11
C PRO A 521 11.11 -5.36 12.14
N PHE A 522 12.24 -5.43 11.44
CA PHE A 522 12.47 -6.40 10.36
C PHE A 522 13.82 -7.13 10.47
N GLY A 523 14.53 -6.98 11.59
CA GLY A 523 15.89 -7.51 11.75
C GLY A 523 16.42 -7.33 13.18
N ARG A 524 17.75 -7.28 13.33
CA ARG A 524 18.44 -7.11 14.62
C ARG A 524 19.57 -6.07 14.53
N GLY A 525 19.79 -5.35 15.62
CA GLY A 525 21.00 -4.53 15.77
C GLY A 525 22.22 -5.36 16.15
N GLU A 526 23.35 -4.68 16.30
CA GLU A 526 24.61 -5.29 16.75
C GLU A 526 24.55 -5.76 18.20
N ALA A 527 25.38 -6.75 18.55
CA ALA A 527 25.50 -7.22 19.92
C ALA A 527 25.85 -6.06 20.87
N VAL A 528 25.17 -5.99 22.02
CA VAL A 528 25.40 -4.95 23.06
C VAL A 528 25.00 -3.52 22.63
N ALA A 529 24.49 -3.31 21.41
CA ALA A 529 23.97 -2.02 20.99
C ALA A 529 22.70 -1.64 21.79
N GLU A 530 22.45 -0.34 21.90
CA GLU A 530 21.20 0.15 22.49
C GLU A 530 20.03 -0.15 21.56
N THR A 531 18.86 -0.46 22.17
CA THR A 531 17.64 -0.70 21.42
C THR A 531 17.21 0.56 20.69
N PRO A 532 17.16 0.58 19.35
CA PRO A 532 16.76 1.76 18.61
C PRO A 532 15.28 2.06 18.86
N ALA A 533 14.99 3.23 19.44
CA ALA A 533 13.62 3.68 19.64
C ALA A 533 12.98 4.07 18.30
N LEU A 534 11.82 3.50 17.99
CA LEU A 534 10.98 4.00 16.90
C LEU A 534 10.28 5.26 17.37
N VAL A 535 10.68 6.40 16.81
CA VAL A 535 10.13 7.72 17.16
C VAL A 535 9.07 8.14 16.15
N HIS A 536 9.32 7.89 14.87
CA HIS A 536 8.50 8.36 13.76
C HIS A 536 8.05 7.22 12.84
N GLU A 537 6.94 7.45 12.14
CA GLU A 537 6.47 6.53 11.10
C GLU A 537 7.44 6.56 9.93
N ALA A 538 7.76 5.37 9.41
CA ALA A 538 8.80 5.22 8.39
C ALA A 538 8.46 4.10 7.42
N PHE A 539 8.79 4.30 6.15
CA PHE A 539 8.75 3.26 5.14
C PHE A 539 10.15 2.93 4.62
N TYR A 540 10.30 1.71 4.11
CA TYR A 540 11.57 1.12 3.72
C TYR A 540 11.46 0.60 2.30
N LEU A 541 12.43 0.96 1.47
CA LEU A 541 12.57 0.50 0.08
C LEU A 541 13.77 -0.43 -0.01
N GLY A 542 13.55 -1.65 -0.47
CA GLY A 542 14.60 -2.66 -0.66
C GLY A 542 14.88 -2.87 -2.14
N PHE A 543 16.14 -2.67 -2.53
CA PHE A 543 16.60 -2.82 -3.91
C PHE A 543 17.56 -4.00 -4.05
N THR A 544 17.41 -4.77 -5.11
CA THR A 544 18.39 -5.80 -5.54
C THR A 544 19.02 -5.38 -6.86
N GLY A 545 20.09 -6.05 -7.31
CA GLY A 545 20.71 -5.82 -8.62
C GLY A 545 21.47 -4.50 -8.78
N VAL A 546 21.37 -3.58 -7.82
CA VAL A 546 22.13 -2.32 -7.78
C VAL A 546 23.45 -2.48 -7.03
N LEU A 547 24.48 -1.76 -7.46
CA LEU A 547 25.80 -1.71 -6.81
C LEU A 547 26.04 -0.36 -6.13
N PRO A 548 26.79 -0.30 -5.02
CA PRO A 548 27.23 0.94 -4.41
C PRO A 548 27.99 1.82 -5.43
N GLY A 549 27.65 3.11 -5.47
CA GLY A 549 28.12 4.06 -6.48
C GLY A 549 27.20 4.24 -7.70
N GLN A 550 26.18 3.40 -7.87
CA GLN A 550 25.17 3.59 -8.91
C GLN A 550 24.02 4.50 -8.46
N THR A 551 23.29 5.06 -9.41
CA THR A 551 22.14 5.95 -9.14
C THR A 551 20.84 5.17 -9.08
N LEU A 552 20.11 5.32 -7.98
CA LEU A 552 18.72 4.87 -7.85
C LEU A 552 17.81 5.92 -8.50
N SER A 553 16.90 5.51 -9.38
CA SER A 553 15.93 6.41 -10.03
C SER A 553 14.54 5.80 -9.98
N LEU A 554 13.65 6.41 -9.21
CA LEU A 554 12.27 5.98 -9.03
C LEU A 554 11.32 7.06 -9.58
N TYR A 555 10.34 6.67 -10.39
CA TYR A 555 9.19 7.52 -10.67
C TYR A 555 8.04 7.11 -9.75
N TRP A 556 7.56 8.07 -8.96
CA TRP A 556 6.44 7.92 -8.06
C TRP A 556 5.16 8.35 -8.75
N GLN A 557 4.24 7.42 -8.93
CA GLN A 557 2.85 7.75 -9.27
C GLN A 557 2.04 7.75 -7.97
N LEU A 558 1.66 8.92 -7.50
CA LEU A 558 0.94 9.10 -6.24
C LEU A 558 -0.11 10.21 -6.32
N GLU A 559 -1.05 10.16 -5.39
CA GLU A 559 -1.98 11.24 -5.06
C GLU A 559 -1.59 11.80 -3.69
N GLY A 560 -0.89 12.93 -3.66
CA GLY A 560 -0.50 13.59 -2.42
C GLY A 560 -1.53 14.64 -1.99
N ILE A 561 -1.78 14.69 -0.68
CA ILE A 561 -2.73 15.62 -0.05
C ILE A 561 -1.98 16.82 0.53
N LYS A 562 -0.80 16.56 1.10
CA LYS A 562 0.09 17.56 1.69
C LYS A 562 1.54 17.12 1.53
N ALA A 563 2.45 18.07 1.41
CA ALA A 563 3.88 17.79 1.44
C ALA A 563 4.29 17.26 2.82
N LEU A 564 5.03 16.15 2.85
CA LEU A 564 5.49 15.52 4.07
C LEU A 564 6.88 16.02 4.48
N ALA A 565 7.16 16.09 5.78
CA ALA A 565 8.53 16.35 6.26
C ALA A 565 9.30 15.02 6.27
N LEU A 566 9.96 14.69 5.14
CA LEU A 566 10.67 13.42 4.95
C LEU A 566 12.17 13.57 5.22
N SER A 567 12.74 12.60 5.92
CA SER A 567 14.19 12.39 5.99
C SER A 567 14.55 11.00 5.49
N TRP A 568 15.44 10.95 4.51
CA TRP A 568 15.95 9.76 3.88
C TRP A 568 17.25 9.31 4.54
N SER A 569 17.37 7.99 4.73
CA SER A 569 18.58 7.34 5.22
C SER A 569 18.84 6.04 4.46
N TYR A 570 20.08 5.58 4.45
CA TYR A 570 20.46 4.28 3.86
C TYR A 570 21.16 3.41 4.91
N LEU A 571 21.15 2.10 4.70
CA LEU A 571 21.78 1.13 5.58
C LEU A 571 23.23 0.86 5.17
N ASN A 572 24.18 1.10 6.08
CA ASN A 572 25.62 0.96 5.80
C ASN A 572 26.20 -0.38 6.28
N LYS A 573 27.49 -0.61 5.96
CA LYS A 573 28.27 -1.79 6.39
C LYS A 573 28.47 -1.94 7.89
N SER A 574 28.30 -0.85 8.65
CA SER A 574 28.38 -0.88 10.13
C SER A 574 27.01 -1.18 10.77
N ASN A 575 26.04 -1.63 9.97
CA ASN A 575 24.69 -1.95 10.42
C ASN A 575 23.99 -0.74 11.09
N THR A 576 24.14 0.45 10.49
CA THR A 576 23.55 1.71 10.99
C THR A 576 22.88 2.50 9.88
N TRP A 577 21.84 3.26 10.23
CA TRP A 577 21.17 4.19 9.31
C TRP A 577 21.93 5.51 9.21
N ILE A 578 22.37 5.86 8.01
CA ILE A 578 23.07 7.11 7.71
C ILE A 578 22.19 8.01 6.83
N LYS A 579 22.15 9.32 7.11
CA LYS A 579 21.34 10.28 6.37
C LYS A 579 21.77 10.39 4.90
N LEU A 580 20.78 10.42 4.01
CA LEU A 580 20.93 10.51 2.55
C LEU A 580 20.42 11.85 1.98
N ASP A 581 19.68 12.65 2.76
CA ASP A 581 18.94 13.85 2.32
C ASP A 581 19.68 14.78 1.33
N LYS A 582 20.99 15.01 1.55
CA LYS A 582 21.79 15.92 0.70
C LYS A 582 22.06 15.40 -0.72
N LEU A 583 21.94 14.09 -0.92
CA LEU A 583 22.19 13.41 -2.19
C LEU A 583 20.89 13.07 -2.93
N VAL A 584 19.74 13.45 -2.37
CA VAL A 584 18.42 13.18 -2.93
C VAL A 584 18.02 14.34 -3.84
N ASP A 585 17.71 14.02 -5.10
CA ASP A 585 17.00 14.89 -6.03
C ASP A 585 15.53 14.45 -6.06
N ASP A 586 14.67 15.18 -5.35
CA ASP A 586 13.25 14.87 -5.19
C ASP A 586 12.35 15.84 -5.97
N GLN A 587 11.83 15.37 -7.10
CA GLN A 587 10.84 16.11 -7.89
C GLN A 587 9.39 15.83 -7.46
N THR A 588 9.17 14.95 -6.48
CA THR A 588 7.83 14.66 -5.92
C THR A 588 7.36 15.73 -4.94
N ARG A 589 8.19 16.73 -4.63
CA ARG A 589 7.93 17.77 -3.61
C ARG A 589 7.60 17.16 -2.24
N ASN A 590 8.42 16.21 -1.79
CA ASN A 590 8.22 15.40 -0.59
C ASN A 590 6.92 14.56 -0.61
N LEU A 591 6.77 13.75 -1.66
CA LEU A 591 5.60 12.89 -1.92
C LEU A 591 4.27 13.65 -2.00
N PHE A 592 4.31 14.94 -2.32
CA PHE A 592 3.12 15.75 -2.53
C PHE A 592 2.54 15.55 -3.93
N ASP A 593 3.40 15.36 -4.92
CA ASP A 593 3.03 15.18 -6.31
C ASP A 593 3.73 13.96 -6.93
N ARG A 594 3.23 13.52 -8.08
CA ARG A 594 3.97 12.57 -8.92
C ARG A 594 5.28 13.18 -9.38
N GLY A 595 6.30 12.35 -9.54
CA GLY A 595 7.60 12.86 -9.99
C GLY A 595 8.70 11.83 -9.87
N ILE A 596 9.89 12.23 -10.31
CA ILE A 596 11.09 11.43 -10.23
C ILE A 596 11.79 11.72 -8.89
N TRP A 597 12.21 10.67 -8.22
CA TRP A 597 13.07 10.68 -7.06
C TRP A 597 14.38 9.97 -7.42
N ARG A 598 15.52 10.61 -7.18
CA ARG A 598 16.84 10.07 -7.49
C ARG A 598 17.79 10.22 -6.31
N ALA A 599 18.64 9.22 -6.11
CA ALA A 599 19.75 9.31 -5.17
C ALA A 599 20.92 8.43 -5.60
N LEU A 600 22.13 8.89 -5.33
CA LEU A 600 23.33 8.06 -5.47
C LEU A 600 23.39 7.07 -4.31
N LEU A 601 23.53 5.78 -4.58
CA LEU A 601 23.74 4.77 -3.54
C LEU A 601 25.16 4.90 -3.00
N PRO A 602 25.37 5.21 -1.71
CA PRO A 602 26.72 5.48 -1.19
C PRO A 602 27.64 4.24 -1.20
N PRO A 603 28.97 4.39 -1.35
CA PRO A 603 29.93 3.27 -1.44
C PRO A 603 29.99 2.34 -0.22
N ASP A 604 29.60 2.84 0.95
CA ASP A 604 29.56 2.10 2.21
C ASP A 604 28.18 1.48 2.50
N ALA A 605 27.22 1.58 1.57
CA ALA A 605 25.95 0.88 1.65
C ALA A 605 26.18 -0.64 1.68
N SER A 606 25.36 -1.36 2.45
CA SER A 606 25.48 -2.81 2.63
C SER A 606 24.18 -3.52 2.30
N ASN A 607 24.30 -4.64 1.60
CA ASN A 607 23.21 -5.60 1.42
C ASN A 607 23.27 -6.77 2.41
N GLN A 608 24.24 -6.77 3.35
CA GLN A 608 24.41 -7.80 4.38
C GLN A 608 24.12 -7.29 5.79
N ALA A 609 23.66 -6.05 5.94
CA ALA A 609 23.41 -5.45 7.25
C ALA A 609 22.15 -6.03 7.91
N ALA A 610 22.28 -6.49 9.15
CA ALA A 610 21.27 -7.30 9.85
C ALA A 610 20.06 -6.52 10.40
N LEU A 611 20.07 -5.18 10.37
CA LEU A 611 18.93 -4.33 10.76
C LEU A 611 17.70 -4.55 9.86
N MET A 612 17.89 -5.06 8.66
CA MET A 612 16.87 -5.39 7.68
C MET A 612 17.21 -6.75 7.03
N PRO A 613 16.29 -7.40 6.30
CA PRO A 613 16.59 -8.65 5.62
C PRO A 613 17.77 -8.49 4.65
N THR A 614 18.68 -9.45 4.70
CA THR A 614 19.90 -9.46 3.87
C THR A 614 19.56 -9.72 2.39
N GLY A 615 20.53 -9.47 1.50
CA GLY A 615 20.38 -9.61 0.05
C GLY A 615 19.85 -8.35 -0.66
N ARG A 616 19.50 -7.29 0.07
CA ARG A 616 18.91 -6.04 -0.47
C ARG A 616 19.62 -4.81 0.07
N TYR A 617 19.74 -3.77 -0.74
CA TYR A 617 20.11 -2.43 -0.28
C TYR A 617 18.86 -1.70 0.19
N TRP A 618 18.88 -1.22 1.43
CA TRP A 618 17.73 -0.60 2.05
C TRP A 618 17.86 0.91 2.16
N LEU A 619 16.79 1.60 1.77
CA LEU A 619 16.54 3.00 2.08
C LEU A 619 15.40 3.09 3.10
N LYS A 620 15.53 4.00 4.06
CA LYS A 620 14.49 4.37 5.03
C LYS A 620 14.06 5.81 4.76
N ALA A 621 12.76 6.03 4.63
CA ALA A 621 12.16 7.36 4.63
C ALA A 621 11.33 7.52 5.91
N GLU A 622 11.69 8.50 6.72
CA GLU A 622 11.10 8.76 8.03
C GLU A 622 10.35 10.09 8.03
N ILE A 623 9.16 10.12 8.63
CA ILE A 623 8.32 11.32 8.70
C ILE A 623 8.60 12.06 10.01
N THR A 624 9.42 13.11 9.94
CA THR A 624 9.97 13.79 11.11
C THR A 624 8.95 14.66 11.85
N GLU A 625 7.86 15.04 11.21
CA GLU A 625 6.79 15.85 11.81
C GLU A 625 5.48 15.06 11.92
N LYS A 626 4.72 15.31 12.99
CA LYS A 626 3.43 14.65 13.17
C LYS A 626 2.48 15.02 12.04
N THR A 627 2.02 14.01 11.31
CA THR A 627 1.09 14.15 10.19
C THR A 627 -0.19 13.40 10.54
N ASP A 628 -1.35 13.99 10.21
CA ASP A 628 -2.63 13.30 10.43
C ASP A 628 -2.77 12.15 9.41
N PRO A 629 -3.30 10.98 9.79
CA PRO A 629 -3.41 9.84 8.88
C PRO A 629 -4.18 10.12 7.58
N GLN A 630 -5.05 11.12 7.58
CA GLN A 630 -5.80 11.55 6.39
C GLN A 630 -4.92 12.29 5.38
N ASP A 631 -3.82 12.91 5.80
CA ASP A 631 -2.91 13.68 4.94
C ASP A 631 -1.88 12.80 4.23
N TYR A 632 -1.82 11.50 4.56
CA TYR A 632 -0.88 10.58 3.91
C TYR A 632 -1.24 10.34 2.44
N PRO A 633 -0.23 10.35 1.54
CA PRO A 633 -0.43 10.18 0.12
C PRO A 633 -0.88 8.76 -0.21
N ARG A 634 -1.63 8.62 -1.30
CA ARG A 634 -1.94 7.32 -1.91
C ARG A 634 -0.93 7.01 -3.00
N ILE A 635 -0.14 5.95 -2.80
CA ILE A 635 0.81 5.48 -3.80
C ILE A 635 0.04 4.59 -4.78
N LYS A 636 -0.01 4.97 -6.06
CA LYS A 636 -0.61 4.17 -7.15
C LYS A 636 0.37 3.18 -7.75
N GLY A 637 1.66 3.52 -7.75
CA GLY A 637 2.71 2.61 -8.14
C GLY A 637 4.06 3.31 -8.28
N LEU A 638 5.08 2.49 -8.53
CA LEU A 638 6.48 2.88 -8.57
C LEU A 638 7.11 2.27 -9.82
N LEU A 639 7.95 3.05 -10.50
CA LEU A 639 8.79 2.56 -11.60
C LEU A 639 10.25 2.80 -11.29
N TYR A 640 11.09 1.78 -11.46
CA TYR A 640 12.54 1.91 -11.34
C TYR A 640 13.22 2.21 -12.68
N ASN A 641 14.43 2.78 -12.64
CA ASN A 641 15.17 3.30 -13.79
C ASN A 641 14.32 4.22 -14.68
N ALA A 642 13.51 5.05 -14.04
CA ALA A 642 12.46 5.77 -14.74
C ALA A 642 12.86 7.17 -15.22
N THR A 643 12.21 7.61 -16.30
CA THR A 643 12.18 9.00 -16.78
C THR A 643 10.83 9.36 -17.36
N THR A 644 10.58 10.66 -17.49
CA THR A 644 9.51 11.17 -18.34
C THR A 644 9.97 11.24 -19.80
N ALA A 645 9.03 11.04 -20.72
CA ALA A 645 9.23 11.22 -22.17
C ALA A 645 8.07 12.02 -22.78
N THR A 646 8.38 12.85 -23.78
CA THR A 646 7.43 13.75 -24.47
C THR A 646 7.25 13.39 -25.94
N LEU A 647 6.05 13.57 -26.47
CA LEU A 647 5.79 13.35 -27.90
C LEU A 647 6.63 14.29 -28.79
N ALA A 648 7.32 13.72 -29.78
CA ALA A 648 8.28 14.42 -30.63
C ALA A 648 7.62 15.20 -31.79
N ASN A 649 6.59 14.62 -32.41
CA ASN A 649 6.10 14.99 -33.72
C ASN A 649 4.68 15.59 -33.67
N THR A 650 4.49 16.58 -32.82
CA THR A 650 3.17 17.18 -32.56
C THR A 650 2.50 17.81 -33.79
N GLU A 651 3.27 18.14 -34.83
CA GLU A 651 2.78 18.76 -36.07
C GLU A 651 2.13 17.75 -37.03
N THR A 652 2.54 16.48 -36.99
CA THR A 652 2.09 15.44 -37.93
C THR A 652 1.02 14.53 -37.33
N VAL A 653 0.95 14.45 -36.01
CA VAL A 653 0.03 13.55 -35.29
C VAL A 653 -1.41 14.06 -35.37
N GLU A 654 -2.35 13.15 -35.57
CA GLU A 654 -3.78 13.44 -35.63
C GLU A 654 -4.32 14.07 -34.34
N GLN A 655 -5.32 14.94 -34.49
CA GLN A 655 -5.90 15.69 -33.37
C GLN A 655 -6.52 14.77 -32.30
N ASP A 656 -7.08 13.64 -32.72
CA ASP A 656 -7.73 12.65 -31.86
C ASP A 656 -6.77 12.03 -30.84
N HIS A 657 -5.48 11.92 -31.17
CA HIS A 657 -4.47 11.42 -30.24
C HIS A 657 -4.34 12.33 -29.02
N PHE A 658 -4.28 13.65 -29.21
CA PHE A 658 -4.20 14.62 -28.10
C PHE A 658 -5.48 14.67 -27.25
N ILE A 659 -6.61 14.22 -27.78
CA ILE A 659 -7.90 14.19 -27.09
C ILE A 659 -8.00 12.94 -26.20
N ASN A 660 -7.54 11.79 -26.70
CA ASN A 660 -7.64 10.49 -26.03
C ASN A 660 -6.41 10.15 -25.17
N GLY A 661 -5.24 10.71 -25.49
CA GLY A 661 -3.96 10.34 -24.91
C GLY A 661 -3.46 8.97 -25.40
N LEU A 662 -2.22 8.65 -25.02
CA LEU A 662 -1.63 7.33 -25.24
C LEU A 662 -2.10 6.37 -24.15
N ALA A 663 -2.60 5.20 -24.55
CA ALA A 663 -3.00 4.15 -23.62
C ALA A 663 -1.80 3.58 -22.84
N ALA A 664 -2.05 3.04 -21.66
CA ALA A 664 -1.03 2.31 -20.90
C ALA A 664 -0.49 1.10 -21.68
N GLY A 665 0.81 0.83 -21.58
CA GLY A 665 1.49 -0.31 -22.19
C GLY A 665 1.75 -0.17 -23.70
N SER A 666 1.63 1.03 -24.26
CA SER A 666 1.83 1.29 -25.69
C SER A 666 3.31 1.33 -26.06
N ILE A 667 4.15 1.93 -25.20
CA ILE A 667 5.60 1.99 -25.41
C ILE A 667 6.24 0.71 -24.89
N LYS A 668 6.95 0.00 -25.77
CA LYS A 668 7.61 -1.28 -25.45
C LYS A 668 9.09 -1.32 -25.83
N GLN A 669 9.55 -0.40 -26.68
CA GLN A 669 10.90 -0.42 -27.22
C GLN A 669 11.38 0.97 -27.66
N PRO A 670 12.70 1.21 -27.71
CA PRO A 670 13.26 2.37 -28.39
C PRO A 670 13.08 2.26 -29.92
N VAL A 671 13.02 3.41 -30.62
CA VAL A 671 12.93 3.45 -32.09
C VAL A 671 14.18 2.86 -32.75
N ASN A 672 15.35 3.21 -32.21
CA ASN A 672 16.61 2.58 -32.60
C ASN A 672 16.90 1.45 -31.61
N THR A 673 17.19 0.26 -32.10
CA THR A 673 17.50 -0.89 -31.26
C THR A 673 18.73 -0.61 -30.41
N VAL A 674 18.58 -0.72 -29.08
CA VAL A 674 19.67 -0.60 -28.12
C VAL A 674 19.84 -1.95 -27.44
N VAL A 675 20.90 -2.68 -27.81
CA VAL A 675 21.18 -4.04 -27.30
C VAL A 675 21.23 -4.11 -25.76
N ALA A 676 21.65 -3.02 -25.13
CA ALA A 676 21.73 -2.91 -23.67
C ALA A 676 20.36 -2.83 -22.97
N MET A 677 19.27 -2.49 -23.67
CA MET A 677 17.92 -2.42 -23.12
C MET A 677 17.16 -3.70 -23.41
N SER A 678 16.69 -4.38 -22.38
CA SER A 678 15.89 -5.61 -22.52
C SER A 678 14.41 -5.30 -22.66
N ASN A 679 13.91 -4.29 -21.93
CA ASN A 679 12.50 -3.93 -21.92
C ASN A 679 12.29 -2.44 -21.59
N VAL A 680 11.20 -1.88 -22.09
CA VAL A 680 10.69 -0.55 -21.71
C VAL A 680 9.24 -0.69 -21.29
N THR A 681 8.88 -0.11 -20.16
CA THR A 681 7.53 -0.21 -19.60
C THR A 681 6.89 1.16 -19.43
N GLN A 682 5.61 1.28 -19.76
CA GLN A 682 4.80 2.49 -19.58
C GLN A 682 3.47 2.08 -18.94
N PRO A 683 3.39 1.98 -17.60
CA PRO A 683 2.21 1.42 -16.93
C PRO A 683 1.02 2.38 -16.84
N TRP A 684 1.22 3.69 -17.03
CA TRP A 684 0.17 4.71 -16.92
C TRP A 684 -0.03 5.44 -18.24
N PRO A 685 -1.27 5.85 -18.58
CA PRO A 685 -1.56 6.60 -19.80
C PRO A 685 -0.83 7.96 -19.83
N SER A 686 -0.73 8.55 -21.01
CA SER A 686 -0.13 9.87 -21.15
C SER A 686 -0.99 10.97 -20.50
N TRP A 687 -0.35 12.10 -20.21
CA TRP A 687 -1.00 13.26 -19.60
C TRP A 687 -0.57 14.56 -20.29
N SER A 688 -1.33 15.64 -20.05
CA SER A 688 -1.03 17.01 -20.50
C SER A 688 -0.98 17.28 -22.01
N GLY A 689 -1.50 16.37 -22.85
CA GLY A 689 -1.67 16.61 -24.28
C GLY A 689 -2.72 17.69 -24.58
N ARG A 690 -2.46 18.56 -25.57
CA ARG A 690 -3.46 19.53 -26.06
C ARG A 690 -3.50 19.52 -27.59
N PRO A 691 -4.68 19.34 -28.20
CA PRO A 691 -4.82 19.45 -29.65
C PRO A 691 -4.51 20.89 -30.11
N ARG A 692 -4.16 21.01 -31.38
CA ARG A 692 -4.00 22.31 -32.04
C ARG A 692 -5.31 23.08 -31.92
N GLU A 693 -5.20 24.38 -31.67
CA GLU A 693 -6.37 25.23 -31.53
C GLU A 693 -7.11 25.36 -32.87
N THR A 694 -8.40 25.01 -32.89
CA THR A 694 -9.27 25.23 -34.05
C THR A 694 -9.55 26.72 -34.25
N GLU A 695 -9.93 27.11 -35.47
CA GLU A 695 -10.24 28.52 -35.77
C GLU A 695 -11.36 29.07 -34.87
N GLN A 696 -12.40 28.27 -34.63
CA GLN A 696 -13.50 28.67 -33.76
C GLN A 696 -13.05 28.85 -32.31
N ALA A 697 -12.15 27.98 -31.81
CA ALA A 697 -11.59 28.11 -30.46
C ALA A 697 -10.69 29.35 -30.34
N PHE A 698 -9.84 29.60 -31.35
CA PHE A 698 -9.01 30.80 -31.45
C PHE A 698 -9.86 32.08 -31.37
N LEU A 699 -10.91 32.15 -32.18
CA LEU A 699 -11.82 33.30 -32.23
C LEU A 699 -12.62 33.49 -30.93
N LYS A 700 -12.88 32.42 -30.17
CA LYS A 700 -13.47 32.51 -28.82
C LYS A 700 -12.46 32.98 -27.77
N ARG A 701 -11.19 32.55 -27.88
CA ARG A 701 -10.12 32.87 -26.90
C ARG A 701 -9.61 34.30 -27.01
N ILE A 702 -9.41 34.83 -28.21
CA ILE A 702 -8.75 36.14 -28.39
C ILE A 702 -9.50 37.30 -27.71
N PRO A 703 -10.82 37.48 -27.86
CA PRO A 703 -11.54 38.56 -27.19
C PRO A 703 -11.35 38.55 -25.66
N VAL A 704 -11.38 37.35 -25.08
CA VAL A 704 -11.10 37.12 -23.66
C VAL A 704 -9.66 37.52 -23.33
N ARG A 705 -8.68 37.05 -24.11
CA ARG A 705 -7.26 37.37 -23.89
C ARG A 705 -6.97 38.88 -23.91
N LEU A 706 -7.69 39.62 -24.77
CA LEU A 706 -7.60 41.07 -24.88
C LEU A 706 -8.31 41.79 -23.72
N SER A 707 -9.37 41.21 -23.14
CA SER A 707 -10.10 41.80 -22.02
C SER A 707 -9.31 41.73 -20.71
N HIS A 708 -8.76 40.57 -20.35
CA HIS A 708 -8.02 40.40 -19.09
C HIS A 708 -6.53 40.75 -19.19
N ARG A 709 -5.98 40.87 -20.41
CA ARG A 709 -4.58 41.28 -20.67
C ARG A 709 -3.52 40.48 -19.89
N ASN A 710 -3.80 39.21 -19.63
CA ASN A 710 -2.97 38.31 -18.80
C ASN A 710 -2.72 38.83 -17.37
N ARG A 711 -3.75 39.43 -16.75
CA ARG A 711 -3.75 39.86 -15.34
C ARG A 711 -5.05 39.45 -14.67
N VAL A 712 -4.98 39.20 -13.37
CA VAL A 712 -6.12 38.85 -12.53
C VAL A 712 -6.61 40.11 -11.82
N LEU A 713 -7.62 40.77 -12.40
CA LEU A 713 -8.24 41.97 -11.81
C LEU A 713 -9.64 41.71 -11.25
N SER A 714 -10.32 40.69 -11.78
CA SER A 714 -11.66 40.29 -11.36
C SER A 714 -11.75 38.77 -11.20
N ARG A 715 -12.77 38.30 -10.49
CA ARG A 715 -13.08 36.86 -10.38
C ARG A 715 -13.38 36.24 -11.75
N GLY A 716 -14.02 36.98 -12.65
CA GLY A 716 -14.21 36.56 -14.02
C GLY A 716 -12.88 36.28 -14.72
N ASN A 717 -11.86 37.13 -14.52
CA ASN A 717 -10.52 36.88 -15.06
C ASN A 717 -9.86 35.65 -14.44
N MET A 718 -10.04 35.40 -13.13
CA MET A 718 -9.55 34.18 -12.48
C MET A 718 -10.10 32.93 -13.17
N VAL A 719 -11.42 32.87 -13.35
CA VAL A 719 -12.10 31.76 -14.04
C VAL A 719 -11.55 31.58 -15.45
N THR A 720 -11.47 32.65 -16.25
CA THR A 720 -11.08 32.48 -17.65
C THR A 720 -9.60 32.17 -17.83
N LEU A 721 -8.72 32.74 -17.00
CA LEU A 721 -7.29 32.46 -17.03
C LEU A 721 -6.99 31.00 -16.63
N LEU A 722 -7.64 30.50 -15.58
CA LEU A 722 -7.48 29.11 -15.16
C LEU A 722 -7.91 28.14 -16.27
N LYS A 723 -9.11 28.33 -16.84
CA LYS A 723 -9.63 27.49 -17.94
C LYS A 723 -8.78 27.58 -19.22
N ASP A 724 -8.15 28.72 -19.47
CA ASP A 724 -7.32 28.91 -20.66
C ASP A 724 -5.95 28.24 -20.54
N HIS A 725 -5.37 28.24 -19.32
CA HIS A 725 -4.04 27.70 -19.04
C HIS A 725 -4.07 26.19 -18.74
N PHE A 726 -4.99 25.72 -17.90
CA PHE A 726 -5.06 24.34 -17.44
C PHE A 726 -6.11 23.54 -18.24
N VAL A 727 -5.64 22.68 -19.16
CA VAL A 727 -6.49 21.80 -19.99
C VAL A 727 -7.27 20.80 -19.17
N SER A 728 -6.80 20.49 -17.95
CA SER A 728 -7.47 19.58 -17.04
C SER A 728 -8.75 20.12 -16.41
N LEU A 729 -9.09 21.38 -16.66
CA LEU A 729 -10.27 22.02 -16.10
C LEU A 729 -11.40 22.03 -17.13
N PHE A 730 -12.53 21.45 -16.75
CA PHE A 730 -13.77 21.60 -17.51
C PHE A 730 -14.39 22.98 -17.25
N ASP A 731 -14.53 23.35 -15.97
CA ASP A 731 -15.11 24.63 -15.58
C ASP A 731 -14.54 25.14 -14.26
N VAL A 732 -14.70 26.44 -14.00
CA VAL A 732 -14.31 27.07 -12.75
C VAL A 732 -15.42 27.98 -12.29
N ARG A 733 -15.88 27.78 -11.06
CA ARG A 733 -16.95 28.53 -10.43
C ARG A 733 -16.42 29.38 -9.30
N HIS A 734 -17.11 30.46 -9.04
CA HIS A 734 -16.89 31.32 -7.89
C HIS A 734 -18.23 31.52 -7.19
N HIS A 735 -18.19 31.77 -5.88
CA HIS A 735 -19.39 31.97 -5.09
C HIS A 735 -20.28 33.10 -5.64
N SER A 736 -21.58 32.88 -5.60
CA SER A 736 -22.62 33.79 -6.06
C SER A 736 -22.66 35.10 -5.26
N GLY A 737 -23.35 36.10 -5.83
CA GLY A 737 -23.37 37.49 -5.36
C GLY A 737 -23.77 37.69 -3.88
N GLY A 738 -24.55 36.78 -3.29
CA GLY A 738 -25.01 36.92 -1.90
C GLY A 738 -23.86 36.89 -0.88
N LYS A 739 -22.85 36.03 -1.07
CA LYS A 739 -21.62 35.97 -0.24
C LYS A 739 -20.63 37.11 -0.53
N LEU A 740 -20.80 37.82 -1.64
CA LEU A 740 -19.98 38.96 -2.03
C LEU A 740 -20.38 40.25 -1.32
N THR A 741 -21.66 40.35 -0.97
CA THR A 741 -22.25 41.50 -0.29
C THR A 741 -22.29 41.35 1.23
N THR A 742 -21.76 40.25 1.79
CA THR A 742 -21.70 40.06 3.24
C THR A 742 -20.66 40.98 3.88
N ILE A 743 -20.99 41.51 5.06
CA ILE A 743 -20.09 42.30 5.88
C ILE A 743 -19.73 41.46 7.13
N PRO A 744 -18.43 41.26 7.43
CA PRO A 744 -17.27 41.82 6.75
C PRO A 744 -17.00 41.19 5.37
N ALA A 745 -16.39 41.98 4.49
CA ALA A 745 -16.05 41.54 3.14
C ALA A 745 -15.09 40.34 3.19
N PRO A 746 -15.30 39.30 2.35
CA PRO A 746 -14.47 38.11 2.37
C PRO A 746 -13.03 38.43 1.95
N GLY A 747 -12.08 38.22 2.86
CA GLY A 747 -10.64 38.40 2.60
C GLY A 747 -10.04 37.31 1.71
N LYS A 748 -10.69 36.14 1.62
CA LYS A 748 -10.29 35.02 0.77
C LYS A 748 -11.18 34.93 -0.47
N GLN A 749 -10.56 34.74 -1.63
CA GLN A 749 -11.23 34.52 -2.90
C GLN A 749 -11.26 33.02 -3.19
N GLN A 750 -12.35 32.36 -2.80
CA GLN A 750 -12.55 30.93 -3.04
C GLN A 750 -13.08 30.65 -4.44
N LEU A 751 -12.41 29.77 -5.15
CA LEU A 751 -12.77 29.24 -6.47
C LEU A 751 -12.99 27.73 -6.37
N ILE A 752 -14.00 27.25 -7.08
CA ILE A 752 -14.31 25.82 -7.19
C ILE A 752 -13.91 25.38 -8.59
N VAL A 753 -12.93 24.49 -8.69
CA VAL A 753 -12.45 23.95 -9.97
C VAL A 753 -13.13 22.63 -10.25
N ILE A 754 -13.71 22.52 -11.42
CA ILE A 754 -14.35 21.30 -11.89
C ILE A 754 -13.39 20.65 -12.90
N PRO A 755 -12.77 19.52 -12.55
CA PRO A 755 -11.91 18.82 -13.48
C PRO A 755 -12.70 18.30 -14.68
N ASP A 756 -12.01 18.25 -15.81
CA ASP A 756 -12.41 17.39 -16.91
C ASP A 756 -12.18 15.93 -16.49
N ASN A 757 -13.19 15.07 -16.69
CA ASN A 757 -13.20 13.72 -16.16
C ASN A 757 -12.08 12.84 -16.75
N ARG A 758 -11.46 13.25 -17.87
CA ARG A 758 -10.28 12.60 -18.46
C ARG A 758 -8.99 12.86 -17.66
N TYR A 759 -8.94 13.97 -16.91
CA TYR A 759 -7.77 14.42 -16.16
C TYR A 759 -7.97 14.38 -14.64
N LYS A 760 -9.03 13.72 -14.16
CA LYS A 760 -9.25 13.47 -12.74
C LYS A 760 -8.09 12.67 -12.17
N ASP A 761 -7.74 12.96 -10.94
CA ASP A 761 -6.71 12.22 -10.24
C ASP A 761 -7.31 11.01 -9.52
N ASN A 762 -8.56 11.06 -9.05
CA ASN A 762 -9.19 9.94 -8.35
C ASN A 762 -9.84 8.87 -9.26
N ASN A 763 -10.24 7.74 -8.67
CA ASN A 763 -10.86 6.61 -9.41
C ASN A 763 -12.39 6.71 -9.54
N ASP A 764 -13.04 7.71 -8.92
CA ASP A 764 -14.50 7.87 -8.97
C ASP A 764 -14.91 8.70 -10.20
N ALA A 765 -15.53 8.05 -11.19
CA ALA A 765 -15.98 8.72 -12.41
C ALA A 765 -17.17 9.66 -12.18
N LEU A 766 -17.98 9.44 -11.13
CA LEU A 766 -19.11 10.31 -10.77
C LEU A 766 -18.67 11.51 -9.95
N ARG A 767 -17.53 11.40 -9.25
CA ARG A 767 -16.97 12.43 -8.38
C ARG A 767 -15.55 12.80 -8.81
N PRO A 768 -15.33 13.36 -10.01
CA PRO A 768 -13.99 13.66 -10.48
C PRO A 768 -13.32 14.74 -9.61
N GLU A 769 -12.11 14.48 -9.13
CA GLU A 769 -11.36 15.40 -8.28
C GLU A 769 -9.92 15.56 -8.77
N LEU A 770 -9.36 16.75 -8.58
CA LEU A 770 -7.92 16.99 -8.72
C LEU A 770 -7.21 16.80 -7.39
N ASN A 771 -5.99 16.28 -7.41
CA ASN A 771 -5.20 16.17 -6.20
C ASN A 771 -4.85 17.59 -5.66
N PRO A 772 -4.68 17.75 -4.34
CA PRO A 772 -4.30 19.02 -3.74
C PRO A 772 -3.01 19.64 -4.29
N ALA A 773 -2.06 18.83 -4.77
CA ALA A 773 -0.80 19.32 -5.35
C ALA A 773 -0.98 20.13 -6.63
N ARG A 774 -1.92 19.73 -7.48
CA ARG A 774 -2.30 20.49 -8.68
C ARG A 774 -3.12 21.72 -8.33
N LEU A 775 -3.97 21.64 -7.31
CA LEU A 775 -4.69 22.83 -6.81
C LEU A 775 -3.71 23.89 -6.31
N ALA A 776 -2.68 23.48 -5.56
CA ALA A 776 -1.62 24.37 -5.10
C ALA A 776 -0.83 24.99 -6.25
N GLU A 777 -0.49 24.22 -7.29
CA GLU A 777 0.13 24.73 -8.52
C GLU A 777 -0.74 25.81 -9.19
N MET A 778 -2.06 25.59 -9.27
CA MET A 778 -2.99 26.58 -9.81
C MET A 778 -3.02 27.86 -8.99
N VAL A 779 -2.98 27.75 -7.65
CA VAL A 779 -2.91 28.91 -6.75
C VAL A 779 -1.60 29.67 -6.95
N GLU A 780 -0.45 29.00 -6.98
CA GLU A 780 0.86 29.62 -7.21
C GLU A 780 0.92 30.31 -8.58
N TRP A 781 0.42 29.66 -9.63
CA TRP A 781 0.36 30.23 -10.96
C TRP A 781 -0.53 31.47 -11.01
N LEU A 782 -1.74 31.40 -10.44
CA LEU A 782 -2.69 32.51 -10.47
C LEU A 782 -2.21 33.68 -9.60
N SER A 783 -1.55 33.39 -8.48
CA SER A 783 -1.00 34.40 -7.56
C SER A 783 0.08 35.26 -8.20
N ARG A 784 0.89 34.70 -9.13
CA ARG A 784 1.86 35.47 -9.93
C ARG A 784 1.22 36.50 -10.85
N LEU A 785 -0.07 36.33 -11.19
CA LEU A 785 -0.83 37.21 -12.08
C LEU A 785 -1.77 38.16 -11.33
N SER A 786 -1.96 37.96 -10.02
CA SER A 786 -2.87 38.72 -9.17
C SER A 786 -2.15 39.80 -8.35
N SER A 787 -2.95 40.60 -7.63
CA SER A 787 -2.43 41.50 -6.60
C SER A 787 -1.78 40.70 -5.46
N PRO A 788 -0.66 41.15 -4.86
CA PRO A 788 -0.07 40.52 -3.68
C PRO A 788 -0.99 40.55 -2.45
N TRP A 789 -2.02 41.38 -2.46
CA TRP A 789 -3.03 41.46 -1.41
C TRP A 789 -4.17 40.44 -1.57
N ALA A 790 -4.27 39.78 -2.72
CA ALA A 790 -5.33 38.82 -2.98
C ALA A 790 -4.96 37.46 -2.39
N THR A 791 -5.73 36.97 -1.42
CA THR A 791 -5.62 35.59 -0.95
C THR A 791 -6.55 34.71 -1.78
N ILE A 792 -5.96 33.85 -2.61
CA ILE A 792 -6.70 32.94 -3.51
C ILE A 792 -6.73 31.55 -2.89
N GLU A 793 -7.89 30.91 -2.94
CA GLU A 793 -8.10 29.53 -2.50
C GLU A 793 -8.84 28.78 -3.60
N ILE A 794 -8.35 27.60 -3.99
CA ILE A 794 -8.92 26.78 -5.05
C ILE A 794 -9.21 25.39 -4.49
N ASN A 795 -10.48 24.97 -4.58
CA ASN A 795 -10.95 23.70 -4.03
C ASN A 795 -11.72 22.88 -5.10
N ASN A 796 -11.76 21.56 -4.96
CA ASN A 796 -12.69 20.72 -5.70
C ASN A 796 -14.15 21.00 -5.27
N PRO A 797 -15.15 20.65 -6.10
CA PRO A 797 -16.55 20.71 -5.69
C PRO A 797 -16.86 19.70 -4.58
N THR A 798 -17.85 20.03 -3.75
CA THR A 798 -18.38 19.13 -2.73
C THR A 798 -19.45 18.23 -3.34
N TYR A 799 -19.22 16.93 -3.40
CA TYR A 799 -20.20 15.98 -3.90
C TYR A 799 -21.18 15.56 -2.80
N VAL A 800 -22.47 15.84 -2.98
CA VAL A 800 -23.53 15.55 -2.01
C VAL A 800 -24.46 14.46 -2.55
N ASN A 801 -24.62 13.38 -1.79
CA ASN A 801 -25.52 12.31 -2.18
C ASN A 801 -26.98 12.71 -1.97
N VAL A 802 -27.82 12.39 -2.95
CA VAL A 802 -29.27 12.51 -2.92
C VAL A 802 -29.84 11.11 -3.04
N LEU A 803 -30.31 10.57 -1.91
CA LEU A 803 -30.94 9.26 -1.86
C LEU A 803 -32.33 9.35 -2.52
N ILE A 804 -32.55 8.52 -3.53
CA ILE A 804 -33.83 8.40 -4.21
C ILE A 804 -34.45 7.05 -3.89
N ARG A 805 -35.71 7.07 -3.43
CA ARG A 805 -36.52 5.86 -3.24
C ARG A 805 -37.80 6.02 -4.05
N TYR A 806 -38.08 5.05 -4.89
CA TYR A 806 -39.28 5.04 -5.71
C TYR A 806 -39.96 3.68 -5.68
N GLN A 807 -41.28 3.71 -5.61
CA GLN A 807 -42.12 2.54 -5.79
C GLN A 807 -42.86 2.72 -7.11
N LEU A 808 -42.87 1.67 -7.93
CA LEU A 808 -43.47 1.73 -9.27
C LEU A 808 -43.95 0.35 -9.72
N VAL A 809 -44.74 0.34 -10.78
CA VAL A 809 -45.24 -0.85 -11.47
C VAL A 809 -44.67 -0.84 -12.87
N PHE A 810 -43.98 -1.92 -13.27
CA PHE A 810 -43.51 -2.10 -14.64
C PHE A 810 -44.60 -2.68 -15.54
N VAL A 811 -44.47 -2.45 -16.85
CA VAL A 811 -45.35 -3.03 -17.87
C VAL A 811 -45.34 -4.57 -17.79
N ALA A 812 -46.49 -5.19 -18.04
CA ALA A 812 -46.67 -6.63 -17.98
C ALA A 812 -45.62 -7.39 -18.83
N GLY A 813 -44.96 -8.38 -18.21
CA GLY A 813 -43.95 -9.24 -18.86
C GLY A 813 -42.50 -8.81 -18.63
N VAL A 814 -42.26 -7.67 -17.96
CA VAL A 814 -40.92 -7.22 -17.55
C VAL A 814 -40.58 -7.81 -16.18
N ASN A 815 -39.39 -8.40 -16.04
CA ASN A 815 -38.87 -8.79 -14.73
C ASN A 815 -38.55 -7.51 -13.91
N PRO A 816 -39.09 -7.34 -12.68
CA PRO A 816 -38.90 -6.14 -11.88
C PRO A 816 -37.42 -5.78 -11.63
N ASP A 817 -36.57 -6.75 -11.30
CA ASP A 817 -35.14 -6.52 -11.04
C ASP A 817 -34.45 -5.95 -12.28
N TYR A 818 -34.75 -6.51 -13.45
CA TYR A 818 -34.27 -6.00 -14.73
C TYR A 818 -34.77 -4.57 -14.99
N GLY A 819 -36.05 -4.32 -14.74
CA GLY A 819 -36.66 -3.00 -14.89
C GLY A 819 -36.01 -1.95 -13.98
N HIS A 820 -35.77 -2.27 -12.71
CA HIS A 820 -35.12 -1.39 -11.75
C HIS A 820 -33.69 -1.06 -12.17
N HIS A 821 -32.93 -2.07 -12.61
CA HIS A 821 -31.57 -1.89 -13.08
C HIS A 821 -31.52 -1.01 -14.35
N GLN A 822 -32.40 -1.23 -15.32
CA GLN A 822 -32.46 -0.41 -16.54
C GLN A 822 -32.86 1.04 -16.24
N LEU A 823 -33.87 1.25 -15.40
CA LEU A 823 -34.29 2.59 -14.99
C LEU A 823 -33.16 3.32 -14.23
N GLN A 824 -32.47 2.63 -13.34
CA GLN A 824 -31.32 3.19 -12.63
C GLN A 824 -30.22 3.65 -13.59
N GLN A 825 -29.90 2.85 -14.61
CA GLN A 825 -28.92 3.22 -15.63
C GLN A 825 -29.36 4.47 -16.43
N GLU A 826 -30.63 4.54 -16.84
CA GLU A 826 -31.15 5.69 -17.57
C GLU A 826 -31.16 6.97 -16.73
N LEU A 827 -31.60 6.88 -15.47
CA LEU A 827 -31.54 8.01 -14.53
C LEU A 827 -30.10 8.48 -14.30
N SER A 828 -29.16 7.54 -14.18
CA SER A 828 -27.73 7.87 -14.10
C SER A 828 -27.25 8.62 -15.34
N ARG A 829 -27.66 8.21 -16.55
CA ARG A 829 -27.30 8.89 -17.81
C ARG A 829 -27.87 10.29 -17.92
N ASN A 830 -29.10 10.50 -17.48
CA ASN A 830 -29.78 11.79 -17.61
C ASN A 830 -29.28 12.83 -16.60
N TYR A 831 -29.06 12.43 -15.35
CA TYR A 831 -28.70 13.34 -14.26
C TYR A 831 -27.21 13.38 -13.93
N MET A 832 -26.47 12.31 -14.26
CA MET A 832 -25.02 12.21 -14.06
C MET A 832 -24.33 11.75 -15.36
N PRO A 833 -24.56 12.44 -16.50
CA PRO A 833 -24.06 12.03 -17.82
C PRO A 833 -22.54 11.92 -17.88
N TRP A 834 -21.82 12.66 -17.02
CA TRP A 834 -20.37 12.62 -16.92
C TRP A 834 -19.82 11.28 -16.40
N GLY A 835 -20.65 10.47 -15.73
CA GLY A 835 -20.24 9.15 -15.23
C GLY A 835 -19.95 8.15 -16.35
N GLU A 836 -20.69 8.22 -17.45
CA GLU A 836 -20.47 7.37 -18.64
C GLU A 836 -19.67 8.08 -19.73
N ASN A 837 -19.91 9.38 -19.94
CA ASN A 837 -19.24 10.15 -20.97
C ASN A 837 -18.25 11.16 -20.35
N PRO A 838 -16.94 10.87 -20.37
CA PRO A 838 -15.94 11.71 -19.74
C PRO A 838 -15.75 13.08 -20.41
N ALA A 839 -16.29 13.30 -21.62
CA ALA A 839 -16.28 14.60 -22.28
C ALA A 839 -17.32 15.58 -21.69
N ILE A 840 -18.30 15.08 -20.94
CA ILE A 840 -19.26 15.91 -20.21
C ILE A 840 -18.67 16.16 -18.83
N GLY A 841 -18.54 17.42 -18.45
CA GLY A 841 -18.10 17.78 -17.11
C GLY A 841 -19.26 18.03 -16.15
N VAL A 842 -18.90 18.05 -14.88
CA VAL A 842 -19.85 18.23 -13.78
C VAL A 842 -20.36 19.68 -13.74
N THR A 843 -21.59 19.87 -13.28
CA THR A 843 -22.17 21.20 -13.08
C THR A 843 -22.53 21.41 -11.60
N THR A 844 -22.02 22.48 -10.98
CA THR A 844 -22.30 22.83 -9.58
C THR A 844 -23.49 23.79 -9.45
N GLY A 845 -24.09 23.89 -8.27
CA GLY A 845 -25.20 24.82 -8.00
C GLY A 845 -26.50 24.46 -8.71
N ASN A 846 -26.61 23.21 -9.19
CA ASN A 846 -27.81 22.71 -9.86
C ASN A 846 -28.93 22.38 -8.87
N CYS A 847 -30.15 22.25 -9.38
CA CYS A 847 -31.28 21.69 -8.64
C CYS A 847 -31.73 20.36 -9.27
N ILE A 848 -32.18 19.45 -8.42
CA ILE A 848 -32.97 18.29 -8.84
C ILE A 848 -34.42 18.66 -8.59
N ASP A 849 -35.15 18.94 -9.68
CA ASP A 849 -36.58 19.20 -9.63
C ASP A 849 -37.36 17.90 -9.45
N TYR A 850 -38.20 17.86 -8.42
CA TYR A 850 -38.95 16.68 -8.03
C TYR A 850 -39.91 16.21 -9.14
N TYR A 851 -40.65 17.14 -9.74
CA TYR A 851 -41.64 16.80 -10.76
C TYR A 851 -41.01 16.45 -12.10
N GLN A 852 -39.89 17.09 -12.44
CA GLN A 852 -39.13 16.71 -13.64
C GLN A 852 -38.56 15.30 -13.50
N LEU A 853 -38.05 14.93 -12.32
CA LEU A 853 -37.56 13.57 -12.05
C LEU A 853 -38.71 12.55 -12.10
N LEU A 854 -39.85 12.86 -11.48
CA LEU A 854 -41.04 12.02 -11.56
C LEU A 854 -41.50 11.81 -13.01
N ALA A 855 -41.56 12.88 -13.81
CA ALA A 855 -41.94 12.81 -15.22
C ALA A 855 -40.94 11.98 -16.04
N THR A 856 -39.64 12.09 -15.75
CA THR A 856 -38.59 11.30 -16.40
C THR A 856 -38.79 9.80 -16.11
N ILE A 857 -39.07 9.43 -14.85
CA ILE A 857 -39.36 8.04 -14.48
C ILE A 857 -40.63 7.52 -15.17
N GLN A 858 -41.69 8.33 -15.23
CA GLN A 858 -42.96 7.95 -15.86
C GLN A 858 -42.86 7.80 -17.39
N GLN A 859 -41.95 8.51 -18.04
CA GLN A 859 -41.73 8.41 -19.49
C GLN A 859 -40.87 7.20 -19.90
N PHE A 860 -40.26 6.51 -18.94
CA PHE A 860 -39.45 5.33 -19.25
C PHE A 860 -40.33 4.19 -19.77
N SER A 861 -39.99 3.65 -20.94
CA SER A 861 -40.83 2.69 -21.68
C SER A 861 -41.22 1.41 -20.92
N LEU A 862 -40.45 1.02 -19.89
CA LEU A 862 -40.74 -0.16 -19.08
C LEU A 862 -41.68 0.13 -17.90
N VAL A 863 -41.90 1.40 -17.54
CA VAL A 863 -42.72 1.80 -16.38
C VAL A 863 -44.17 2.02 -16.81
N GLU A 864 -45.10 1.36 -16.12
CA GLU A 864 -46.54 1.58 -16.29
C GLU A 864 -47.02 2.74 -15.41
N ARG A 865 -46.59 2.78 -14.14
CA ARG A 865 -46.99 3.81 -13.17
C ARG A 865 -46.00 3.92 -12.02
N VAL A 866 -45.73 5.14 -11.56
CA VAL A 866 -45.02 5.42 -10.30
C VAL A 866 -46.03 5.61 -9.17
N THR A 867 -45.85 4.90 -8.05
CA THR A 867 -46.74 5.00 -6.87
C THR A 867 -46.17 5.93 -5.81
N ASN A 868 -44.85 5.96 -5.61
CA ASN A 868 -44.20 6.82 -4.64
C ASN A 868 -42.82 7.25 -5.12
N LEU A 869 -42.40 8.47 -4.80
CA LEU A 869 -41.05 8.98 -5.03
C LEU A 869 -40.66 9.88 -3.85
N THR A 870 -39.53 9.59 -3.23
CA THR A 870 -38.95 10.39 -2.14
C THR A 870 -37.49 10.71 -2.44
N LEU A 871 -37.09 11.94 -2.11
CA LEU A 871 -35.74 12.44 -2.30
C LEU A 871 -35.19 12.92 -0.95
N GLU A 872 -34.00 12.47 -0.58
CA GLU A 872 -33.35 12.83 0.68
C GLU A 872 -31.92 13.29 0.41
N LYS A 873 -31.63 14.56 0.70
CA LYS A 873 -30.26 15.11 0.63
C LYS A 873 -29.49 14.66 1.86
N GLN A 874 -28.33 14.03 1.67
CA GLN A 874 -27.47 13.56 2.75
C GLN A 874 -27.22 14.67 3.79
N GLY A 875 -27.50 14.37 5.06
CA GLY A 875 -27.33 15.31 6.18
C GLY A 875 -28.52 16.24 6.46
N LYS A 876 -29.62 16.13 5.72
CA LYS A 876 -30.91 16.79 6.03
C LYS A 876 -32.01 15.73 6.20
N GLN A 877 -33.05 16.04 6.98
CA GLN A 877 -34.25 15.18 7.02
C GLN A 877 -34.87 15.09 5.63
N ALA A 878 -35.51 13.94 5.32
CA ALA A 878 -36.27 13.76 4.10
C ALA A 878 -37.23 14.94 3.89
N GLY A 879 -37.13 15.59 2.73
CA GLY A 879 -37.98 16.73 2.39
C GLY A 879 -39.44 16.31 2.30
N ALA A 880 -40.35 17.28 2.39
CA ALA A 880 -41.76 17.00 2.12
C ALA A 880 -41.93 16.49 0.67
N ILE A 881 -42.92 15.61 0.43
CA ILE A 881 -43.24 15.14 -0.92
C ILE A 881 -43.48 16.36 -1.83
N GLY A 882 -42.75 16.45 -2.95
CA GLY A 882 -42.82 17.59 -3.88
C GLY A 882 -41.74 18.66 -3.69
N GLU A 883 -40.82 18.53 -2.74
CA GLU A 883 -39.73 19.49 -2.56
C GLU A 883 -38.54 19.25 -3.52
N ASN A 884 -38.10 20.33 -4.16
CA ASN A 884 -36.90 20.35 -4.99
C ASN A 884 -35.64 20.36 -4.12
N ILE A 885 -34.62 19.62 -4.53
CA ILE A 885 -33.32 19.62 -3.84
C ILE A 885 -32.37 20.59 -4.52
N TRP A 886 -31.94 21.59 -3.77
CA TRP A 886 -30.98 22.59 -4.23
C TRP A 886 -29.55 22.26 -3.77
N ALA A 887 -28.59 22.38 -4.69
CA ALA A 887 -27.17 22.41 -4.39
C ALA A 887 -26.73 23.83 -4.02
N ASP A 888 -25.79 23.94 -3.10
CA ASP A 888 -25.04 25.19 -2.91
C ASP A 888 -24.08 25.44 -4.09
N ASP A 889 -23.54 26.65 -4.23
CA ASP A 889 -22.69 27.05 -5.37
C ASP A 889 -21.46 26.15 -5.60
N ASN A 890 -20.95 25.54 -4.53
CA ASN A 890 -19.80 24.64 -4.52
C ASN A 890 -20.21 23.15 -4.53
N GLU A 891 -21.50 22.84 -4.49
CA GLU A 891 -21.99 21.48 -4.40
C GLU A 891 -22.39 20.90 -5.75
N VAL A 892 -22.23 19.59 -5.87
CA VAL A 892 -22.71 18.76 -6.97
C VAL A 892 -23.59 17.68 -6.37
N LEU A 893 -24.82 17.53 -6.87
CA LEU A 893 -25.74 16.50 -6.42
C LEU A 893 -25.47 15.18 -7.16
N ILE A 894 -25.34 14.09 -6.41
CA ILE A 894 -25.14 12.73 -6.92
C ILE A 894 -26.33 11.87 -6.51
N LEU A 895 -27.05 11.31 -7.47
CA LEU A 895 -28.17 10.40 -7.19
C LEU A 895 -27.63 9.06 -6.64
N VAL A 896 -28.24 8.56 -5.57
CA VAL A 896 -27.91 7.27 -4.95
C VAL A 896 -29.20 6.50 -4.69
N TRP A 897 -29.16 5.18 -4.87
CA TRP A 897 -30.30 4.28 -4.68
C TRP A 897 -30.08 3.39 -3.44
N SER A 898 -31.12 3.06 -2.67
CA SER A 898 -31.00 2.19 -1.49
C SER A 898 -30.79 0.72 -1.89
N LYS A 899 -29.82 0.05 -1.26
CA LYS A 899 -29.52 -1.39 -1.50
C LYS A 899 -30.61 -2.37 -1.02
N GLU A 900 -31.62 -1.92 -0.30
CA GLU A 900 -32.64 -2.79 0.32
C GLU A 900 -33.70 -3.33 -0.65
N GLU A 901 -33.76 -2.84 -1.90
CA GLU A 901 -34.80 -3.26 -2.86
C GLU A 901 -34.42 -4.50 -3.71
N LEU A 902 -33.23 -5.09 -3.53
CA LEU A 902 -32.82 -6.31 -4.25
C LEU A 902 -33.07 -7.62 -3.47
N ALA A 903 -33.62 -7.56 -2.25
CA ALA A 903 -33.65 -8.72 -1.34
C ALA A 903 -35.03 -9.12 -0.82
N HIS A 904 -36.12 -8.44 -1.20
CA HIS A 904 -37.47 -8.81 -0.79
C HIS A 904 -38.47 -8.67 -1.93
N GLU A 905 -38.59 -9.73 -2.75
CA GLU A 905 -39.82 -10.50 -2.92
C GLU A 905 -39.55 -11.87 -3.57
#